data_AF-A0A2D5AGW2-F1
#
_entry.id   AF-A0A2D5AGW2-F1
#
_cell.length_a   1.000
_cell.length_b   1.000
_cell.length_c   1.000
_cell.angle_alpha   90.00
_cell.angle_beta   90.00
_cell.angle_gamma   90.00
#
_symmetry.space_group_name_H-M   'P 1'
#
loop_
_entity.id
_entity.type
_entity.pdbx_description
1 polymer ?
#
loop_
_entity_poly.entity_id
_entity_poly.type
_entity_poly.pdbx_seq_one_letter_code
_entity_poly.pdbx_strand_id
1 'polypeptide(L)'
;MKNSLVLAVLALWISTSAMAQIQQGGQPLHWGESAPTVAYKTFPALDLDVLSAEDAVTATMKDAPWRFGIEHDVNWTMSTHGSWSEEDGMRVWRLGVQAEGATSWSFYLSRFVVPKGGELFVWNGDRTHFMGAFNHLNVKDWEGLALSVMDGAQVVLEYREPLSIPATGEIEVAQVVQGYRSLLRREAELQAEMSAAGPFGNSGACNINVNCPEGDDWQVENQSVALIVNGGFAACSGALVNNTNNDGTPYFLTANHCLGSPNSWTYYFNHESATCNGSTGPTNNSISGGTLLVANGGSDVALIELSSTPPSSWGVEYAGWDASSATHTSAVGIHHPSGDVKKICFEDDAPYQSSTGGAQVWWIDAWELGVTEPGSSGSPLFNQDHRIIGQLYGGAAACSGSVNNGAYDFYGRFDVSWGLGVSQYLDPNGSGTLVLDGYPTGFNPDNGCTDPTACNYSPQAINDDGSCTVNDDCGVCGGDNSTCGGCTNPAACNYDAEAVVDDGSCVINGVNLTFTLLTDNYPGETTWSITDGGGNVILEGGPYNSNQTTYTASACVATGCYTLTVNDSYGDGLQYGGVVGNYTLVDGDGQVLAQMIASGNFGSQAVDDFCVEATGSDIPGCTDSTACNYASDATTDDGSCTYGLAYFLDSDSDGVGGVEMGTTCLSVPPAGHVFLSGDCNDANSTMYPGAPGTGAGVDNNCNGLIDADEAEQNPCPEDVNGDGSISVADVLAVLSEFGCTSSCTMDVNGDNNVNVSDILALLAAFGQDC
;
A
#
# COMPACT_ATOMS: atom_id res chain seq x y z
N MET A 1 -34.54 33.04 -51.39
CA MET A 1 -33.12 32.91 -50.97
C MET A 1 -32.89 33.93 -49.87
N LYS A 2 -33.14 33.56 -48.62
CA LYS A 2 -33.08 34.44 -47.45
C LYS A 2 -32.39 33.69 -46.31
N ASN A 3 -31.43 34.39 -45.72
CA ASN A 3 -30.58 34.00 -44.60
C ASN A 3 -31.36 33.48 -43.39
N SER A 4 -30.81 32.47 -42.73
CA SER A 4 -31.00 32.26 -41.29
C SER A 4 -29.65 32.01 -40.63
N LEU A 5 -29.29 32.97 -39.80
CA LEU A 5 -28.17 33.02 -38.87
C LEU A 5 -28.35 31.90 -37.83
N VAL A 6 -27.33 31.06 -37.62
CA VAL A 6 -27.27 30.16 -36.45
C VAL A 6 -26.42 30.86 -35.40
N LEU A 7 -27.07 31.31 -34.32
CA LEU A 7 -26.42 31.83 -33.12
C LEU A 7 -26.00 30.63 -32.26
N ALA A 8 -24.70 30.36 -32.18
CA ALA A 8 -24.16 29.44 -31.18
C ALA A 8 -24.06 30.18 -29.85
N VAL A 9 -24.96 29.88 -28.92
CA VAL A 9 -24.85 30.31 -27.52
C VAL A 9 -23.92 29.33 -26.83
N LEU A 10 -22.64 29.71 -26.67
CA LEU A 10 -21.74 29.03 -25.74
C LEU A 10 -22.20 29.40 -24.33
N ALA A 11 -22.97 28.51 -23.70
CA ALA A 11 -23.19 28.56 -22.26
C ALA A 11 -21.87 28.16 -21.60
N LEU A 12 -21.08 29.14 -21.14
CA LEU A 12 -20.04 28.89 -20.15
C LEU A 12 -20.75 28.44 -18.87
N TRP A 13 -20.74 27.13 -18.62
CA TRP A 13 -20.99 26.60 -17.29
C TRP A 13 -19.76 26.95 -16.46
N ILE A 14 -19.83 28.08 -15.77
CA ILE A 14 -18.97 28.32 -14.61
C ILE A 14 -19.51 27.37 -13.56
N SER A 15 -18.87 26.19 -13.43
CA SER A 15 -18.99 25.36 -12.25
C SER A 15 -18.56 26.22 -11.06
N THR A 16 -19.53 26.73 -10.31
CA THR A 16 -19.27 27.30 -9.01
C THR A 16 -18.84 26.14 -8.12
N SER A 17 -17.53 25.96 -7.96
CA SER A 17 -16.97 25.09 -6.95
C SER A 17 -17.47 25.59 -5.59
N ALA A 18 -18.46 24.90 -5.03
CA ALA A 18 -18.77 24.99 -3.62
C ALA A 18 -17.56 24.40 -2.88
N MET A 19 -16.95 25.20 -2.02
CA MET A 19 -15.67 24.88 -1.37
C MET A 19 -15.98 24.39 0.05
N ALA A 20 -15.54 23.18 0.35
CA ALA A 20 -15.69 22.57 1.67
C ALA A 20 -14.85 23.29 2.74
N GLN A 21 -14.96 22.81 3.98
CA GLN A 21 -13.91 22.93 5.01
C GLN A 21 -12.67 22.09 4.64
N ILE A 22 -12.08 22.42 3.49
CA ILE A 22 -10.83 21.86 3.00
C ILE A 22 -9.71 22.67 3.62
N GLN A 23 -8.72 22.00 4.18
CA GLN A 23 -7.39 22.58 4.35
C GLN A 23 -6.99 23.21 3.00
N GLN A 24 -6.84 24.52 2.94
CA GLN A 24 -6.61 25.22 1.66
C GLN A 24 -5.15 25.09 1.18
N GLY A 25 -4.47 24.01 1.58
CA GLY A 25 -3.04 23.81 1.48
C GLY A 25 -2.27 24.76 2.41
N GLY A 26 -0.97 24.86 2.13
CA GLY A 26 -0.03 25.61 2.97
C GLY A 26 0.44 24.80 4.18
N GLN A 27 1.40 25.37 4.90
CA GLN A 27 1.95 24.81 6.13
C GLN A 27 2.10 25.93 7.16
N PRO A 28 2.15 25.61 8.47
CA PRO A 28 2.48 26.59 9.50
C PRO A 28 3.80 27.30 9.18
N LEU A 29 3.99 28.51 9.69
CA LEU A 29 5.21 29.26 9.42
C LEU A 29 6.43 28.52 10.01
N HIS A 30 7.56 28.57 9.30
CA HIS A 30 8.80 27.89 9.70
C HIS A 30 8.62 26.38 9.94
N TRP A 31 7.74 25.71 9.18
CA TRP A 31 7.58 24.25 9.23
C TRP A 31 8.83 23.55 8.68
N GLY A 32 9.36 22.56 9.42
CA GLY A 32 10.65 21.94 9.13
C GLY A 32 11.88 22.72 9.64
N GLU A 33 11.67 23.83 10.35
CA GLU A 33 12.71 24.62 11.01
C GLU A 33 12.58 24.55 12.54
N SER A 34 13.55 25.12 13.27
CA SER A 34 13.51 25.20 14.73
C SER A 34 12.21 25.81 15.23
N ALA A 35 11.58 25.18 16.23
CA ALA A 35 10.29 25.62 16.75
C ALA A 35 10.31 27.09 17.21
N PRO A 36 9.33 27.92 16.79
CA PRO A 36 9.21 29.27 17.32
C PRO A 36 8.90 29.21 18.82
N THR A 37 9.28 30.26 19.55
CA THR A 37 8.90 30.35 20.97
C THR A 37 7.39 30.57 21.09
N VAL A 38 6.69 29.67 21.79
CA VAL A 38 5.24 29.74 22.02
C VAL A 38 4.94 29.85 23.51
N ALA A 39 4.00 30.73 23.86
CA ALA A 39 3.46 30.82 25.21
C ALA A 39 2.37 29.76 25.41
N TYR A 40 2.61 28.82 26.32
CA TYR A 40 1.68 27.73 26.62
C TYR A 40 0.79 28.03 27.84
N LYS A 41 -0.51 27.69 27.73
CA LYS A 41 -1.42 27.52 28.87
C LYS A 41 -1.31 26.09 29.37
N THR A 42 -0.88 25.93 30.61
CA THR A 42 -0.73 24.62 31.25
C THR A 42 -2.00 24.26 32.01
N PHE A 43 -2.60 23.12 31.67
CA PHE A 43 -3.69 22.52 32.43
C PHE A 43 -3.13 21.49 33.42
N PRO A 44 -3.84 21.22 34.53
CA PRO A 44 -3.49 20.12 35.43
C PRO A 44 -3.53 18.76 34.71
N ALA A 45 -2.72 17.82 35.19
CA ALA A 45 -2.89 16.41 34.84
C ALA A 45 -4.26 15.91 35.29
N LEU A 46 -4.86 15.01 34.51
CA LEU A 46 -6.14 14.38 34.82
C LEU A 46 -5.94 13.18 35.76
N ASP A 47 -6.92 12.94 36.63
CA ASP A 47 -6.95 11.76 37.51
C ASP A 47 -7.56 10.58 36.76
N LEU A 48 -6.71 9.77 36.12
CA LEU A 48 -7.14 8.67 35.26
C LEU A 48 -7.83 7.53 36.04
N ASP A 49 -7.52 7.34 37.32
CA ASP A 49 -8.17 6.34 38.17
C ASP A 49 -9.64 6.71 38.41
N VAL A 50 -9.91 8.00 38.68
CA VAL A 50 -11.27 8.50 38.83
C VAL A 50 -12.03 8.42 37.51
N LEU A 51 -11.40 8.86 36.41
CA LEU A 51 -12.05 8.86 35.09
C LEU A 51 -12.37 7.45 34.61
N SER A 52 -11.44 6.50 34.74
CA SER A 52 -11.68 5.10 34.38
C SER A 52 -12.81 4.47 35.18
N ALA A 53 -12.93 4.78 36.48
CA ALA A 53 -14.03 4.30 37.32
C ALA A 53 -15.40 4.89 36.91
N GLU A 54 -15.44 6.17 36.53
CA GLU A 54 -16.65 6.81 35.99
C GLU A 54 -17.05 6.20 34.64
N ASP A 55 -16.07 6.04 33.75
CA ASP A 55 -16.30 5.54 32.40
C ASP A 55 -16.71 4.06 32.38
N ALA A 56 -16.21 3.25 33.32
CA ALA A 56 -16.65 1.87 33.48
C ALA A 56 -18.15 1.77 33.81
N VAL A 57 -18.73 2.79 34.46
CA VAL A 57 -20.17 2.86 34.73
C VAL A 57 -20.92 3.25 33.45
N THR A 58 -20.47 4.28 32.72
CA THR A 58 -21.14 4.74 31.49
C THR A 58 -21.02 3.74 30.34
N ALA A 59 -19.93 2.96 30.27
CA ALA A 59 -19.76 1.88 29.28
C ALA A 59 -20.86 0.80 29.37
N THR A 60 -21.57 0.69 30.50
CA THR A 60 -22.72 -0.23 30.65
C THR A 60 -24.04 0.36 30.17
N MET A 61 -24.07 1.64 29.78
CA MET A 61 -25.27 2.37 29.37
C MET A 61 -25.20 2.73 27.88
N LYS A 62 -26.09 2.15 27.06
CA LYS A 62 -26.09 2.37 25.60
C LYS A 62 -26.33 3.82 25.18
N ASP A 63 -27.11 4.55 25.99
CA ASP A 63 -27.44 5.96 25.74
C ASP A 63 -26.33 6.93 26.19
N ALA A 64 -25.28 6.44 26.84
CA ALA A 64 -24.17 7.30 27.29
C ALA A 64 -23.10 7.39 26.19
N PRO A 65 -22.75 8.61 25.70
CA PRO A 65 -21.74 8.76 24.67
C PRO A 65 -20.35 8.37 25.20
N TRP A 66 -19.49 7.89 24.30
CA TRP A 66 -18.14 7.49 24.68
C TRP A 66 -17.27 8.73 24.93
N ARG A 67 -16.79 8.86 26.17
CA ARG A 67 -15.97 10.00 26.60
C ARG A 67 -14.50 9.70 26.35
N PHE A 68 -13.81 10.64 25.70
CA PHE A 68 -12.37 10.56 25.44
C PHE A 68 -11.58 11.76 25.97
N GLY A 69 -12.27 12.85 26.32
CA GLY A 69 -11.65 14.07 26.81
C GLY A 69 -12.48 14.78 27.87
N ILE A 70 -11.82 15.68 28.60
CA ILE A 70 -12.43 16.57 29.58
C ILE A 70 -12.56 17.96 28.97
N GLU A 71 -13.79 18.48 28.98
CA GLU A 71 -14.12 19.79 28.46
C GLU A 71 -13.80 20.88 29.49
N HIS A 72 -13.06 21.89 29.05
CA HIS A 72 -12.76 23.08 29.82
C HIS A 72 -13.37 24.29 29.13
N ASP A 73 -14.37 24.89 29.76
CA ASP A 73 -14.94 26.17 29.31
C ASP A 73 -13.95 27.31 29.57
N VAL A 74 -13.67 28.07 28.52
CA VAL A 74 -12.71 29.18 28.53
C VAL A 74 -13.33 30.40 27.86
N ASN A 75 -12.66 31.53 27.98
CA ASN A 75 -13.01 32.75 27.24
C ASN A 75 -11.70 33.44 26.82
N TRP A 76 -11.09 32.89 25.77
CA TRP A 76 -9.78 33.33 25.31
C TRP A 76 -9.90 34.05 23.99
N THR A 77 -9.52 35.33 24.00
CA THR A 77 -9.47 36.16 22.80
C THR A 77 -8.03 36.39 22.38
N MET A 78 -7.81 36.73 21.11
CA MET A 78 -6.48 37.10 20.60
C MET A 78 -5.84 38.32 21.28
N SER A 79 -6.62 39.11 22.03
CA SER A 79 -6.15 40.27 22.80
C SER A 79 -5.80 39.95 24.25
N THR A 80 -6.28 38.83 24.79
CA THR A 80 -6.08 38.43 26.19
C THR A 80 -5.16 37.22 26.32
N HIS A 81 -5.07 36.40 25.27
CA HIS A 81 -4.38 35.11 25.25
C HIS A 81 -3.53 34.97 23.98
N GLY A 82 -2.45 34.21 24.10
CA GLY A 82 -1.45 34.05 23.03
C GLY A 82 -0.49 35.22 22.92
N SER A 83 0.40 35.14 21.93
CA SER A 83 1.42 36.16 21.65
C SER A 83 1.42 36.52 20.17
N TRP A 84 1.54 37.82 19.90
CA TRP A 84 1.70 38.37 18.55
C TRP A 84 3.17 38.61 18.22
N SER A 85 3.56 38.32 16.99
CA SER A 85 4.87 38.60 16.39
C SER A 85 4.72 39.08 14.94
N GLU A 86 5.79 39.68 14.40
CA GLU A 86 5.91 39.99 12.98
C GLU A 86 7.03 39.14 12.39
N GLU A 87 6.69 38.26 11.44
CA GLU A 87 7.59 37.26 10.84
C GLU A 87 7.32 37.23 9.33
N ASP A 88 8.35 37.28 8.48
CA ASP A 88 8.25 37.17 7.01
C ASP A 88 7.17 38.07 6.35
N GLY A 89 6.95 39.27 6.88
CA GLY A 89 5.95 40.21 6.36
C GLY A 89 4.51 39.92 6.80
N MET A 90 4.33 38.99 7.74
CA MET A 90 3.05 38.57 8.33
C MET A 90 2.97 39.03 9.78
N ARG A 91 1.75 39.32 10.25
CA ARG A 91 1.41 39.32 11.68
C ARG A 91 1.02 37.90 12.05
N VAL A 92 1.66 37.34 13.06
CA VAL A 92 1.44 35.96 13.51
C VAL A 92 1.00 35.98 14.97
N TRP A 93 -0.08 35.28 15.29
CA TRP A 93 -0.58 35.05 16.62
C TRP A 93 -0.46 33.57 16.95
N ARG A 94 0.15 33.24 18.09
CA ARG A 94 0.26 31.86 18.57
C ARG A 94 -0.31 31.70 19.97
N LEU A 95 -1.08 30.66 20.18
CA LEU A 95 -1.58 30.22 21.50
C LEU A 95 -1.32 28.73 21.66
N GLY A 96 -0.45 28.37 22.61
CA GLY A 96 -0.21 26.97 22.97
C GLY A 96 -1.06 26.54 24.16
N VAL A 97 -1.48 25.28 24.16
CA VAL A 97 -2.01 24.56 25.34
C VAL A 97 -1.16 23.34 25.62
N GLN A 98 -1.05 22.96 26.89
CA GLN A 98 -0.30 21.78 27.29
C GLN A 98 -0.84 21.18 28.58
N ALA A 99 -0.69 19.86 28.74
CA ALA A 99 -0.91 19.18 30.00
C ALA A 99 -0.15 17.86 30.03
N GLU A 100 0.36 17.50 31.19
CA GLU A 100 0.97 16.19 31.41
C GLU A 100 -0.07 15.09 31.22
N GLY A 101 0.29 14.05 30.46
CA GLY A 101 -0.57 12.90 30.19
C GLY A 101 -1.75 13.16 29.22
N ALA A 102 -1.87 14.36 28.64
CA ALA A 102 -2.89 14.60 27.62
C ALA A 102 -2.56 13.82 26.33
N THR A 103 -3.54 13.04 25.84
CA THR A 103 -3.39 12.24 24.61
C THR A 103 -3.63 13.07 23.36
N SER A 104 -4.49 14.09 23.45
CA SER A 104 -4.90 14.93 22.33
C SER A 104 -5.57 16.22 22.80
N TRP A 105 -5.75 17.18 21.90
CA TRP A 105 -6.53 18.40 22.12
C TRP A 105 -7.52 18.65 20.99
N SER A 106 -8.68 19.20 21.33
CA SER A 106 -9.58 19.84 20.36
C SER A 106 -10.13 21.15 20.91
N PHE A 107 -10.68 21.99 20.04
CA PHE A 107 -11.09 23.34 20.38
C PHE A 107 -12.43 23.68 19.75
N TYR A 108 -13.26 24.43 20.49
CA TYR A 108 -14.38 25.14 19.91
C TYR A 108 -14.11 26.63 19.92
N LEU A 109 -14.09 27.22 18.72
CA LEU A 109 -14.03 28.65 18.51
C LEU A 109 -15.46 29.18 18.48
N SER A 110 -15.88 29.94 19.49
CA SER A 110 -17.19 30.62 19.50
C SER A 110 -17.23 31.77 18.50
N ARG A 111 -16.06 32.30 18.12
CA ARG A 111 -15.88 33.35 17.13
C ARG A 111 -14.69 33.03 16.25
N PHE A 112 -14.93 32.94 14.95
CA PHE A 112 -13.95 32.73 13.89
C PHE A 112 -14.32 33.64 12.72
N VAL A 113 -13.77 34.86 12.74
CA VAL A 113 -14.00 35.86 11.70
C VAL A 113 -12.63 36.26 11.15
N VAL A 114 -12.25 35.69 10.02
CA VAL A 114 -10.93 35.89 9.41
C VAL A 114 -11.04 36.56 8.03
N PRO A 115 -10.28 37.64 7.76
CA PRO A 115 -10.30 38.32 6.47
C PRO A 115 -9.65 37.49 5.35
N LYS A 116 -9.89 37.87 4.09
CA LYS A 116 -9.19 37.28 2.94
C LYS A 116 -7.67 37.46 3.08
N GLY A 117 -6.94 36.35 3.10
CA GLY A 117 -5.49 36.31 3.33
C GLY A 117 -5.08 36.00 4.77
N GLY A 118 -6.03 35.94 5.71
CA GLY A 118 -5.81 35.39 7.04
C GLY A 118 -5.96 33.87 7.03
N GLU A 119 -5.11 33.18 7.79
CA GLU A 119 -5.03 31.72 7.86
C GLU A 119 -4.80 31.26 9.29
N LEU A 120 -5.57 30.28 9.76
CA LEU A 120 -5.38 29.58 11.03
C LEU A 120 -4.86 28.16 10.76
N PHE A 121 -3.81 27.79 11.48
CA PHE A 121 -3.29 26.43 11.57
C PHE A 121 -3.38 25.93 13.00
N VAL A 122 -3.48 24.62 13.15
CA VAL A 122 -3.32 23.90 14.41
C VAL A 122 -2.22 22.88 14.22
N TRP A 123 -1.30 22.77 15.15
CA TRP A 123 -0.20 21.80 15.06
C TRP A 123 0.21 21.28 16.44
N ASN A 124 0.73 20.04 16.47
CA ASN A 124 1.20 19.38 17.68
C ASN A 124 2.61 19.84 18.07
N GLY A 125 2.96 19.79 19.36
CA GLY A 125 4.17 20.42 19.90
C GLY A 125 5.49 19.85 19.38
N ASP A 126 5.50 18.59 18.95
CA ASP A 126 6.61 17.90 18.26
C ASP A 126 6.71 18.25 16.77
N ARG A 127 5.70 18.97 16.23
CA ARG A 127 5.65 19.47 14.85
C ARG A 127 5.70 18.38 13.79
N THR A 128 5.03 17.25 14.05
CA THR A 128 4.89 16.15 13.09
C THR A 128 3.57 16.24 12.31
N HIS A 129 2.53 16.82 12.92
CA HIS A 129 1.20 16.92 12.35
C HIS A 129 0.65 18.34 12.46
N PHE A 130 -0.11 18.74 11.44
CA PHE A 130 -0.86 19.98 11.45
C PHE A 130 -2.17 19.86 10.67
N MET A 131 -3.09 20.78 10.94
CA MET A 131 -4.30 21.00 10.15
C MET A 131 -4.48 22.49 9.87
N GLY A 132 -5.12 22.79 8.74
CA GLY A 132 -5.26 24.14 8.17
C GLY A 132 -4.62 24.21 6.76
N ALA A 133 -4.63 25.34 6.08
CA ALA A 133 -5.13 26.64 6.52
C ALA A 133 -6.68 26.69 6.61
N PHE A 134 -7.22 27.04 7.79
CA PHE A 134 -8.59 27.54 7.90
C PHE A 134 -8.59 29.05 7.61
N ASN A 135 -9.42 29.50 6.68
CA ASN A 135 -9.41 30.89 6.22
C ASN A 135 -10.83 31.45 6.06
N HIS A 136 -10.95 32.58 5.38
CA HIS A 136 -12.25 33.26 5.16
C HIS A 136 -13.34 32.40 4.52
N LEU A 137 -13.00 31.30 3.85
CA LEU A 137 -13.96 30.33 3.30
C LEU A 137 -14.61 29.45 4.39
N ASN A 138 -13.99 29.37 5.57
CA ASN A 138 -14.51 28.64 6.72
C ASN A 138 -15.36 29.51 7.66
N VAL A 139 -15.55 30.79 7.35
CA VAL A 139 -16.38 31.71 8.14
C VAL A 139 -17.86 31.44 7.85
N LYS A 140 -18.63 31.18 8.90
CA LYS A 140 -20.05 30.78 8.83
C LYS A 140 -20.93 31.88 9.42
N ASP A 141 -22.23 31.85 9.10
CA ASP A 141 -23.18 32.86 9.59
C ASP A 141 -23.28 32.92 11.12
N TRP A 142 -23.03 31.80 11.81
CA TRP A 142 -23.00 31.74 13.28
C TRP A 142 -21.62 31.98 13.88
N GLU A 143 -20.61 32.30 13.05
CA GLU A 143 -19.23 32.62 13.42
C GLU A 143 -18.45 31.52 14.17
N GLY A 144 -19.05 30.36 14.47
CA GLY A 144 -18.42 29.28 15.23
C GLY A 144 -17.66 28.27 14.36
N LEU A 145 -16.56 27.73 14.89
CA LEU A 145 -15.75 26.70 14.26
C LEU A 145 -15.26 25.68 15.30
N ALA A 146 -15.67 24.42 15.17
CA ALA A 146 -15.05 23.32 15.91
C ALA A 146 -13.81 22.83 15.15
N LEU A 147 -12.70 22.66 15.86
CA LEU A 147 -11.46 22.13 15.31
C LEU A 147 -11.37 20.64 15.62
N SER A 148 -10.90 19.88 14.63
CA SER A 148 -10.70 18.44 14.77
C SER A 148 -9.62 18.13 15.80
N VAL A 149 -9.63 16.89 16.29
CA VAL A 149 -8.69 16.42 17.32
C VAL A 149 -7.27 16.43 16.76
N MET A 150 -6.34 17.00 17.53
CA MET A 150 -4.90 17.00 17.28
C MET A 150 -4.22 16.17 18.35
N ASP A 151 -3.34 15.24 17.97
CA ASP A 151 -2.60 14.38 18.88
C ASP A 151 -1.52 15.15 19.65
N GLY A 152 -1.20 14.64 20.85
CA GLY A 152 -0.06 15.08 21.64
C GLY A 152 -0.39 15.88 22.88
N ALA A 153 0.57 15.94 23.80
CA ALA A 153 0.45 16.63 25.07
C ALA A 153 0.49 18.17 24.94
N GLN A 154 0.93 18.68 23.80
CA GLN A 154 1.07 20.09 23.47
C GLN A 154 0.46 20.36 22.09
N VAL A 155 -0.40 21.38 22.00
CA VAL A 155 -0.99 21.81 20.71
C VAL A 155 -0.99 23.32 20.63
N VAL A 156 -0.74 23.85 19.43
CA VAL A 156 -0.65 25.29 19.17
C VAL A 156 -1.65 25.70 18.09
N LEU A 157 -2.40 26.75 18.37
CA LEU A 157 -3.16 27.52 17.39
C LEU A 157 -2.25 28.63 16.84
N GLU A 158 -2.00 28.64 15.53
CA GLU A 158 -1.25 29.68 14.83
C GLU A 158 -2.15 30.39 13.82
N TYR A 159 -2.51 31.63 14.10
CA TYR A 159 -3.16 32.50 13.13
C TYR A 159 -2.13 33.43 12.49
N ARG A 160 -2.20 33.63 11.17
CA ARG A 160 -1.33 34.56 10.46
C ARG A 160 -2.09 35.37 9.43
N GLU A 161 -1.63 36.60 9.18
CA GLU A 161 -2.17 37.47 8.15
C GLU A 161 -1.10 38.44 7.61
N PRO A 162 -1.13 38.81 6.31
CA PRO A 162 -0.22 39.82 5.77
C PRO A 162 -0.35 41.17 6.47
N LEU A 163 0.78 41.85 6.69
CA LEU A 163 0.83 43.21 7.25
C LEU A 163 0.03 44.24 6.45
N SER A 164 -0.25 43.95 5.17
CA SER A 164 -1.04 44.82 4.28
C SER A 164 -2.55 44.81 4.56
N ILE A 165 -3.06 43.87 5.37
CA ILE A 165 -4.50 43.77 5.65
C ILE A 165 -4.90 44.79 6.73
N PRO A 166 -5.92 45.65 6.50
CA PRO A 166 -6.26 46.76 7.39
C PRO A 166 -7.00 46.35 8.67
N ALA A 167 -7.66 45.18 8.68
CA ALA A 167 -8.40 44.65 9.82
C ALA A 167 -7.86 43.27 10.19
N THR A 168 -7.56 43.06 11.47
CA THR A 168 -7.07 41.78 11.99
C THR A 168 -8.22 40.81 12.20
N GLY A 169 -7.96 39.52 12.01
CA GLY A 169 -8.93 38.46 12.33
C GLY A 169 -9.37 38.48 13.80
N GLU A 170 -10.56 37.95 14.05
CA GLU A 170 -11.14 37.80 15.38
C GLU A 170 -11.35 36.32 15.68
N ILE A 171 -10.60 35.81 16.66
CA ILE A 171 -10.71 34.44 17.17
C ILE A 171 -11.01 34.47 18.68
N GLU A 172 -12.06 33.75 19.07
CA GLU A 172 -12.42 33.49 20.47
C GLU A 172 -12.52 31.97 20.69
N VAL A 173 -11.69 31.44 21.57
CA VAL A 173 -11.77 30.04 22.04
C VAL A 173 -12.71 30.02 23.23
N ALA A 174 -13.80 29.24 23.12
CA ALA A 174 -14.79 29.07 24.18
C ALA A 174 -14.67 27.72 24.89
N GLN A 175 -14.11 26.71 24.23
CA GLN A 175 -13.87 25.40 24.83
C GLN A 175 -12.53 24.84 24.39
N VAL A 176 -11.85 24.20 25.33
CA VAL A 176 -10.67 23.37 25.10
C VAL A 176 -10.96 21.97 25.65
N VAL A 177 -10.72 20.95 24.85
CA VAL A 177 -10.89 19.55 25.25
C VAL A 177 -9.52 18.95 25.52
N GLN A 178 -9.30 18.46 26.74
CA GLN A 178 -8.10 17.74 27.13
C GLN A 178 -8.36 16.23 27.02
N GLY A 179 -7.80 15.60 26.00
CA GLY A 179 -7.94 14.16 25.77
C GLY A 179 -7.17 13.32 26.80
N TYR A 180 -7.75 12.18 27.20
CA TYR A 180 -7.12 11.16 28.04
C TYR A 180 -7.30 9.73 27.49
N ARG A 181 -8.23 9.54 26.56
CA ARG A 181 -8.31 8.36 25.68
C ARG A 181 -8.07 8.79 24.26
N SER A 182 -7.85 7.83 23.38
CA SER A 182 -7.51 8.14 22.00
C SER A 182 -8.63 7.78 21.03
N LEU A 183 -9.03 8.76 20.23
CA LEU A 183 -9.77 8.55 18.98
C LEU A 183 -8.82 8.24 17.81
N LEU A 184 -7.52 8.45 17.99
CA LEU A 184 -6.52 8.45 16.92
C LEU A 184 -5.62 7.20 16.94
N ARG A 185 -5.54 6.52 18.09
CA ARG A 185 -4.58 5.46 18.41
C ARG A 185 -5.26 4.38 19.27
N ARG A 186 -4.69 3.19 19.27
CA ARG A 186 -5.16 2.02 20.01
C ARG A 186 -5.16 2.26 21.53
N GLU A 187 -6.27 2.02 22.22
CA GLU A 187 -6.31 1.94 23.70
C GLU A 187 -5.32 0.89 24.21
N ALA A 188 -5.07 -0.21 23.50
CA ALA A 188 -4.04 -1.20 23.82
C ALA A 188 -2.57 -0.80 23.56
N GLU A 189 -2.29 0.34 22.90
CA GLU A 189 -0.97 1.00 23.01
C GLU A 189 -0.86 1.78 24.34
N LEU A 190 -1.99 2.24 24.88
CA LEU A 190 -2.11 2.86 26.20
C LEU A 190 -2.31 1.83 27.33
N GLN A 191 -2.78 0.61 27.01
CA GLN A 191 -3.18 -0.47 27.92
C GLN A 191 -2.38 -1.77 27.77
N ALA A 192 -1.24 -1.75 27.07
CA ALA A 192 -0.22 -2.79 27.28
C ALA A 192 0.25 -2.87 28.75
N GLU A 193 -0.18 -1.93 29.62
CA GLU A 193 -0.08 -2.00 31.08
C GLU A 193 -1.30 -2.63 31.81
N MET A 194 -2.49 -2.86 31.19
CA MET A 194 -3.72 -3.19 31.95
C MET A 194 -4.81 -4.12 31.30
N SER A 195 -4.46 -5.12 30.50
CA SER A 195 -5.26 -6.37 30.26
C SER A 195 -6.76 -6.35 29.83
N ALA A 196 -7.05 -7.09 28.75
CA ALA A 196 -8.34 -7.65 28.29
C ALA A 196 -9.34 -6.70 27.58
N ALA A 197 -8.92 -6.16 26.43
CA ALA A 197 -9.82 -5.80 25.32
C ALA A 197 -9.40 -6.55 24.05
N GLY A 198 -10.34 -6.90 23.17
CA GLY A 198 -10.07 -7.66 21.94
C GLY A 198 -9.25 -6.89 20.90
N PRO A 199 -9.18 -7.36 19.64
CA PRO A 199 -8.30 -6.78 18.62
C PRO A 199 -8.67 -5.34 18.16
N PHE A 200 -9.76 -4.73 18.65
CA PHE A 200 -10.25 -3.44 18.14
C PHE A 200 -10.37 -2.34 19.21
N GLY A 201 -10.07 -1.12 18.79
CA GLY A 201 -9.40 -0.09 19.59
C GLY A 201 -10.19 0.47 20.77
N ASN A 202 -11.52 0.56 20.67
CA ASN A 202 -12.40 1.09 21.73
C ASN A 202 -13.71 0.29 21.89
N SER A 203 -14.05 -0.56 20.90
CA SER A 203 -15.28 -1.36 20.87
C SER A 203 -15.06 -2.84 21.25
N GLY A 204 -16.13 -3.56 21.56
CA GLY A 204 -16.08 -4.98 21.91
C GLY A 204 -15.51 -5.86 20.80
N ALA A 205 -14.88 -6.98 21.18
CA ALA A 205 -14.13 -7.87 20.29
C ALA A 205 -14.96 -8.59 19.21
N CYS A 206 -16.29 -8.58 19.33
CA CYS A 206 -17.20 -9.19 18.38
C CYS A 206 -17.59 -8.26 17.22
N ASN A 207 -17.26 -6.97 17.30
CA ASN A 207 -17.46 -6.03 16.20
C ASN A 207 -16.51 -6.35 15.05
N ILE A 208 -16.96 -6.10 13.82
CA ILE A 208 -16.23 -6.43 12.59
C ILE A 208 -15.80 -5.13 11.93
N ASN A 209 -14.51 -4.97 11.62
CA ASN A 209 -14.05 -3.82 10.84
C ASN A 209 -14.74 -3.81 9.47
N VAL A 210 -15.15 -2.64 8.99
CA VAL A 210 -15.84 -2.52 7.69
C VAL A 210 -15.00 -3.03 6.51
N ASN A 211 -13.67 -3.04 6.65
CA ASN A 211 -12.72 -3.53 5.64
C ASN A 211 -12.27 -4.99 5.90
N CYS A 212 -13.03 -5.75 6.69
CA CYS A 212 -12.95 -7.21 6.71
C CYS A 212 -13.69 -7.82 5.52
N PRO A 213 -13.43 -9.10 5.15
CA PRO A 213 -14.10 -9.76 4.02
C PRO A 213 -15.63 -9.72 4.08
N GLU A 214 -16.23 -9.68 5.26
CA GLU A 214 -17.68 -9.53 5.44
C GLU A 214 -18.22 -8.23 4.84
N GLY A 215 -17.41 -7.16 4.81
CA GLY A 215 -17.79 -5.85 4.31
C GLY A 215 -17.46 -5.59 2.84
N ASP A 216 -16.95 -6.58 2.09
CA ASP A 216 -16.52 -6.41 0.69
C ASP A 216 -17.65 -5.87 -0.21
N ASP A 217 -18.89 -6.32 0.01
CA ASP A 217 -20.06 -5.88 -0.76
C ASP A 217 -20.59 -4.49 -0.33
N TRP A 218 -20.09 -3.93 0.78
CA TRP A 218 -20.64 -2.74 1.44
C TRP A 218 -19.74 -1.50 1.36
N GLN A 219 -18.74 -1.53 0.48
CA GLN A 219 -17.74 -0.47 0.37
C GLN A 219 -18.30 0.87 -0.14
N VAL A 220 -19.42 0.84 -0.89
CA VAL A 220 -20.10 2.05 -1.35
C VAL A 220 -20.84 2.73 -0.19
N GLU A 221 -21.65 1.97 0.56
CA GLU A 221 -22.40 2.48 1.70
C GLU A 221 -21.48 2.93 2.83
N ASN A 222 -20.38 2.19 3.03
CA ASN A 222 -19.30 2.51 3.95
C ASN A 222 -18.87 3.99 3.84
N GLN A 223 -18.67 4.49 2.62
CA GLN A 223 -18.18 5.84 2.33
C GLN A 223 -19.18 6.95 2.67
N SER A 224 -20.43 6.60 3.00
CA SER A 224 -21.43 7.56 3.47
C SER A 224 -21.39 7.81 4.98
N VAL A 225 -20.86 6.85 5.75
CA VAL A 225 -20.94 6.83 7.22
C VAL A 225 -19.81 7.64 7.85
N ALA A 226 -20.15 8.43 8.87
CA ALA A 226 -19.21 9.21 9.64
C ALA A 226 -19.44 9.14 11.16
N LEU A 227 -18.35 9.31 11.91
CA LEU A 227 -18.35 9.49 13.36
C LEU A 227 -18.66 10.95 13.70
N ILE A 228 -19.57 11.17 14.65
CA ILE A 228 -19.90 12.49 15.20
C ILE A 228 -19.15 12.67 16.52
N VAL A 229 -18.30 13.69 16.58
CA VAL A 229 -17.63 14.13 17.80
C VAL A 229 -18.22 15.46 18.25
N ASN A 230 -18.51 15.55 19.54
CA ASN A 230 -18.95 16.77 20.19
C ASN A 230 -18.12 16.99 21.45
N GLY A 231 -17.26 18.02 21.44
CA GLY A 231 -16.36 18.29 22.55
C GLY A 231 -15.49 17.07 22.90
N GLY A 232 -15.57 16.62 24.15
CA GLY A 232 -14.81 15.48 24.68
C GLY A 232 -15.45 14.10 24.45
N PHE A 233 -16.44 14.00 23.56
CA PHE A 233 -17.23 12.79 23.36
C PHE A 233 -17.29 12.37 21.89
N ALA A 234 -17.06 11.08 21.63
CA ALA A 234 -17.57 10.42 20.43
C ALA A 234 -19.07 10.19 20.65
N ALA A 235 -19.85 11.16 20.18
CA ALA A 235 -21.23 11.33 20.57
C ALA A 235 -22.11 10.26 19.92
N CYS A 236 -22.04 10.16 18.59
CA CYS A 236 -22.95 9.35 17.78
C CYS A 236 -22.35 9.04 16.40
N SER A 237 -23.10 8.33 15.57
CA SER A 237 -22.82 8.05 14.16
C SER A 237 -23.88 8.70 13.26
N GLY A 238 -23.64 8.70 11.96
CA GLY A 238 -24.63 9.08 10.96
C GLY A 238 -24.14 8.82 9.55
N ALA A 239 -24.95 9.17 8.55
CA ALA A 239 -24.60 8.99 7.15
C ALA A 239 -25.04 10.14 6.26
N LEU A 240 -24.26 10.43 5.22
CA LEU A 240 -24.72 11.27 4.11
C LEU A 240 -25.84 10.57 3.35
N VAL A 241 -26.87 11.32 2.97
CA VAL A 241 -28.06 10.78 2.30
C VAL A 241 -28.35 11.54 1.02
N ASN A 242 -28.62 10.79 -0.04
CA ASN A 242 -28.91 11.33 -1.35
C ASN A 242 -30.30 12.00 -1.40
N ASN A 243 -30.54 12.85 -2.40
CA ASN A 243 -31.83 13.49 -2.66
C ASN A 243 -32.21 13.37 -4.14
N THR A 244 -33.47 13.62 -4.49
CA THR A 244 -33.98 13.41 -5.87
C THR A 244 -33.33 14.29 -6.94
N ASN A 245 -32.53 15.30 -6.58
CA ASN A 245 -31.72 16.07 -7.54
C ASN A 245 -30.36 15.43 -7.86
N ASN A 246 -29.86 14.47 -7.06
CA ASN A 246 -28.51 13.92 -7.19
C ASN A 246 -27.43 15.01 -7.25
N ASP A 247 -27.48 15.98 -6.33
CA ASP A 247 -26.67 17.20 -6.39
C ASP A 247 -25.53 17.29 -5.37
N GLY A 248 -25.37 16.26 -4.53
CA GLY A 248 -24.34 16.23 -3.48
C GLY A 248 -24.57 17.25 -2.35
N THR A 249 -25.78 17.78 -2.19
CA THR A 249 -26.12 18.59 -1.01
C THR A 249 -25.89 17.74 0.26
N PRO A 250 -25.05 18.18 1.22
CA PRO A 250 -24.54 17.35 2.32
C PRO A 250 -25.58 17.17 3.43
N TYR A 251 -26.71 16.55 3.09
CA TYR A 251 -27.70 16.09 4.06
C TYR A 251 -27.16 14.88 4.80
N PHE A 252 -27.20 14.96 6.12
CA PHE A 252 -26.62 14.00 7.04
C PHE A 252 -27.69 13.52 8.01
N LEU A 253 -28.01 12.23 7.94
CA LEU A 253 -28.98 11.55 8.79
C LEU A 253 -28.31 11.07 10.07
N THR A 254 -28.96 11.32 11.21
CA THR A 254 -28.56 10.80 12.52
C THR A 254 -29.79 10.69 13.43
N ALA A 255 -29.58 10.36 14.71
CA ALA A 255 -30.65 10.19 15.68
C ALA A 255 -30.98 11.49 16.41
N ASN A 256 -32.26 11.70 16.71
CA ASN A 256 -32.74 12.89 17.43
C ASN A 256 -32.27 12.93 18.89
N HIS A 257 -32.14 11.78 19.56
CA HIS A 257 -31.61 11.75 20.93
C HIS A 257 -30.13 12.13 21.02
N CYS A 258 -29.38 12.09 19.91
CA CYS A 258 -27.99 12.56 19.84
C CYS A 258 -27.89 14.09 19.84
N LEU A 259 -29.00 14.80 19.59
CA LEU A 259 -28.95 16.23 19.33
C LEU A 259 -28.49 17.04 20.55
N GLY A 260 -27.43 17.80 20.32
CA GLY A 260 -26.99 18.94 21.12
C GLY A 260 -27.04 20.18 20.24
N SER A 261 -25.88 20.71 19.87
CA SER A 261 -25.75 21.83 18.95
C SER A 261 -24.94 21.40 17.72
N PRO A 262 -25.58 20.97 16.60
CA PRO A 262 -24.87 20.47 15.42
C PRO A 262 -23.85 21.43 14.81
N ASN A 263 -23.93 22.72 15.12
CA ASN A 263 -22.98 23.75 14.70
C ASN A 263 -21.60 23.64 15.37
N SER A 264 -21.48 22.95 16.51
CA SER A 264 -20.25 22.74 17.27
C SER A 264 -19.67 21.34 17.11
N TRP A 265 -20.27 20.50 16.27
CA TRP A 265 -19.82 19.12 16.05
C TRP A 265 -18.67 19.05 15.04
N THR A 266 -17.97 17.92 15.05
CA THR A 266 -17.08 17.51 13.95
C THR A 266 -17.50 16.13 13.46
N TYR A 267 -17.58 15.96 12.14
CA TYR A 267 -17.99 14.74 11.45
C TYR A 267 -16.76 14.13 10.77
N TYR A 268 -16.33 12.94 11.17
CA TYR A 268 -15.14 12.26 10.65
C TYR A 268 -15.55 11.17 9.66
N PHE A 269 -15.26 11.41 8.39
CA PHE A 269 -15.43 10.45 7.29
C PHE A 269 -14.20 9.57 7.16
N ASN A 270 -14.38 8.38 6.58
CA ASN A 270 -13.31 7.40 6.36
C ASN A 270 -12.50 7.09 7.62
N HIS A 271 -13.09 7.28 8.81
CA HIS A 271 -12.46 6.93 10.08
C HIS A 271 -12.58 5.42 10.32
N GLU A 272 -11.85 4.66 9.51
CA GLU A 272 -11.92 3.21 9.46
C GLU A 272 -10.51 2.62 9.45
N SER A 273 -10.40 1.35 9.84
CA SER A 273 -9.12 0.67 9.73
C SER A 273 -8.81 0.31 8.29
N ALA A 274 -7.56 0.51 7.87
CA ALA A 274 -7.06 0.09 6.57
C ALA A 274 -7.03 -1.45 6.40
N THR A 275 -7.11 -2.22 7.49
CA THR A 275 -7.10 -3.68 7.45
C THR A 275 -8.19 -4.25 8.34
N CYS A 276 -8.50 -5.55 8.16
CA CYS A 276 -9.45 -6.23 9.03
C CYS A 276 -9.03 -6.24 10.51
N ASN A 277 -7.73 -6.16 10.83
CA ASN A 277 -7.22 -6.29 12.20
C ASN A 277 -6.78 -4.96 12.85
N GLY A 278 -6.83 -3.84 12.13
CA GLY A 278 -6.35 -2.57 12.68
C GLY A 278 -7.40 -1.81 13.50
N SER A 279 -6.94 -0.77 14.20
CA SER A 279 -7.75 -0.01 15.16
C SER A 279 -7.52 1.50 15.07
N THR A 280 -6.97 1.96 13.95
CA THR A 280 -6.68 3.37 13.69
C THR A 280 -7.23 3.73 12.33
N GLY A 281 -7.79 4.92 12.22
CA GLY A 281 -8.30 5.47 10.98
C GLY A 281 -7.93 6.94 10.82
N PRO A 282 -7.96 7.46 9.59
CA PRO A 282 -7.80 8.89 9.31
C PRO A 282 -8.72 9.76 10.17
N THR A 283 -8.23 10.93 10.60
CA THR A 283 -9.03 11.97 11.29
C THR A 283 -8.89 13.35 10.67
N ASN A 284 -8.18 13.43 9.55
CA ASN A 284 -8.07 14.62 8.72
C ASN A 284 -9.23 14.77 7.72
N ASN A 285 -10.05 13.73 7.52
CA ASN A 285 -11.25 13.76 6.69
C ASN A 285 -12.47 14.22 7.50
N SER A 286 -12.44 15.48 7.93
CA SER A 286 -13.40 16.00 8.90
C SER A 286 -14.12 17.26 8.43
N ILE A 287 -15.43 17.34 8.66
CA ILE A 287 -16.23 18.56 8.51
C ILE A 287 -16.60 19.08 9.89
N SER A 288 -16.53 20.38 10.16
CA SER A 288 -17.02 20.99 11.38
C SER A 288 -18.39 21.60 11.15
N GLY A 289 -19.33 21.34 12.03
CA GLY A 289 -20.60 22.05 12.11
C GLY A 289 -21.60 21.69 11.02
N GLY A 290 -22.87 21.81 11.36
CA GLY A 290 -24.00 21.69 10.46
C GLY A 290 -25.22 22.44 10.97
N THR A 291 -26.19 22.63 10.09
CA THR A 291 -27.47 23.28 10.37
C THR A 291 -28.52 22.20 10.59
N LEU A 292 -29.19 22.20 11.73
CA LEU A 292 -30.30 21.29 12.00
C LEU A 292 -31.50 21.62 11.10
N LEU A 293 -31.97 20.63 10.33
CA LEU A 293 -33.12 20.75 9.43
C LEU A 293 -34.38 20.11 10.01
N VAL A 294 -34.24 18.86 10.49
CA VAL A 294 -35.34 18.05 11.04
C VAL A 294 -34.89 17.45 12.36
N ALA A 295 -35.78 17.45 13.35
CA ALA A 295 -35.60 16.76 14.63
C ALA A 295 -36.98 16.27 15.12
N ASN A 296 -37.17 14.96 15.24
CA ASN A 296 -38.46 14.42 15.62
C ASN A 296 -38.40 13.08 16.37
N GLY A 297 -38.94 13.04 17.58
CA GLY A 297 -39.02 11.82 18.40
C GLY A 297 -39.98 10.74 17.89
N GLY A 298 -40.85 11.02 16.90
CA GLY A 298 -41.79 10.02 16.37
C GLY A 298 -41.14 8.86 15.61
N SER A 299 -39.89 9.04 15.16
CA SER A 299 -39.01 7.98 14.64
C SER A 299 -37.57 8.20 15.12
N ASP A 300 -37.39 9.01 16.16
CA ASP A 300 -36.08 9.47 16.65
C ASP A 300 -35.12 9.98 15.55
N VAL A 301 -35.64 10.70 14.55
CA VAL A 301 -34.87 11.14 13.38
C VAL A 301 -34.34 12.55 13.55
N ALA A 302 -33.08 12.76 13.17
CA ALA A 302 -32.50 14.07 12.91
C ALA A 302 -31.91 14.13 11.51
N LEU A 303 -32.15 15.24 10.81
CA LEU A 303 -31.53 15.56 9.53
C LEU A 303 -30.78 16.89 9.66
N ILE A 304 -29.51 16.89 9.26
CA ILE A 304 -28.60 18.03 9.36
C ILE A 304 -28.08 18.34 7.96
N GLU A 305 -27.94 19.61 7.60
CA GLU A 305 -27.11 20.02 6.45
C GLU A 305 -25.71 20.34 6.97
N LEU A 306 -24.70 19.57 6.55
CA LEU A 306 -23.32 19.88 6.97
C LEU A 306 -22.94 21.26 6.44
N SER A 307 -22.10 21.97 7.20
CA SER A 307 -21.74 23.35 6.85
C SER A 307 -20.95 23.48 5.55
N SER A 308 -20.50 22.35 4.99
CA SER A 308 -19.72 22.31 3.77
C SER A 308 -19.77 20.90 3.15
N THR A 309 -19.84 20.80 1.83
CA THR A 309 -19.83 19.53 1.07
C THR A 309 -18.47 18.85 1.18
N PRO A 310 -18.35 17.59 1.62
CA PRO A 310 -17.06 16.91 1.65
C PRO A 310 -16.34 16.91 0.29
N PRO A 311 -15.00 17.06 0.25
CA PRO A 311 -14.22 17.02 -0.98
C PRO A 311 -14.39 15.71 -1.75
N SER A 312 -14.46 15.79 -3.08
CA SER A 312 -14.48 14.60 -3.92
C SER A 312 -13.23 13.72 -3.77
N SER A 313 -12.11 14.28 -3.34
CA SER A 313 -10.87 13.54 -3.04
C SER A 313 -10.99 12.60 -1.84
N TRP A 314 -12.00 12.76 -0.99
CA TRP A 314 -12.26 11.82 0.10
C TRP A 314 -13.05 10.60 -0.38
N GLY A 315 -13.60 10.63 -1.60
CA GLY A 315 -14.41 9.55 -2.13
C GLY A 315 -15.62 9.23 -1.26
N VAL A 316 -16.30 10.25 -0.71
CA VAL A 316 -17.54 10.01 0.05
C VAL A 316 -18.70 9.67 -0.87
N GLU A 317 -19.64 8.89 -0.35
CA GLU A 317 -20.90 8.53 -1.00
C GLU A 317 -22.08 9.12 -0.24
N TYR A 318 -23.18 9.37 -0.94
CA TYR A 318 -24.46 9.77 -0.39
C TYR A 318 -25.38 8.57 -0.52
N ALA A 319 -25.70 7.94 0.60
CA ALA A 319 -26.47 6.72 0.61
C ALA A 319 -27.86 6.91 0.00
N GLY A 320 -28.31 5.89 -0.72
CA GLY A 320 -29.70 5.76 -1.14
C GLY A 320 -30.63 5.49 0.04
N TRP A 321 -31.94 5.54 -0.20
CA TRP A 321 -32.95 5.33 0.81
C TRP A 321 -34.23 4.69 0.25
N ASP A 322 -34.93 3.96 1.12
CA ASP A 322 -36.26 3.43 0.88
C ASP A 322 -37.21 3.96 1.96
N ALA A 323 -38.05 4.91 1.55
CA ALA A 323 -39.09 5.55 2.34
C ALA A 323 -40.47 4.88 2.17
N SER A 324 -40.51 3.68 1.57
CA SER A 324 -41.72 2.87 1.48
C SER A 324 -41.92 2.02 2.74
N SER A 325 -43.13 1.50 2.94
CA SER A 325 -43.44 0.56 4.03
C SER A 325 -43.22 -0.90 3.63
N ALA A 326 -42.36 -1.15 2.63
CA ALA A 326 -42.05 -2.49 2.15
C ALA A 326 -41.48 -3.39 3.26
N THR A 327 -41.65 -4.69 3.07
CA THR A 327 -40.99 -5.70 3.90
C THR A 327 -39.60 -5.95 3.36
N HIS A 328 -38.61 -5.91 4.24
CA HIS A 328 -37.21 -6.20 3.93
C HIS A 328 -36.88 -7.63 4.37
N THR A 329 -35.92 -8.27 3.72
CA THR A 329 -35.57 -9.68 4.01
C THR A 329 -34.37 -9.82 4.92
N SER A 330 -33.52 -8.80 4.97
CA SER A 330 -32.30 -8.71 5.78
C SER A 330 -31.97 -7.24 6.01
N ALA A 331 -31.03 -6.97 6.91
CA ALA A 331 -30.54 -5.63 7.16
C ALA A 331 -29.05 -5.61 7.55
N VAL A 332 -28.39 -4.49 7.27
CA VAL A 332 -26.97 -4.29 7.61
C VAL A 332 -26.79 -2.94 8.29
N GLY A 333 -26.04 -2.91 9.38
CA GLY A 333 -25.65 -1.70 10.08
C GLY A 333 -24.19 -1.36 9.82
N ILE A 334 -23.89 -0.09 9.53
CA ILE A 334 -22.52 0.43 9.43
C ILE A 334 -22.39 1.61 10.40
N HIS A 335 -21.47 1.53 11.37
CA HIS A 335 -21.51 2.39 12.54
C HIS A 335 -20.14 2.59 13.22
N HIS A 336 -20.07 3.51 14.19
CA HIS A 336 -18.90 3.72 15.05
C HIS A 336 -19.21 3.34 16.51
N PRO A 337 -19.07 2.06 16.89
CA PRO A 337 -19.28 1.61 18.27
C PRO A 337 -18.16 2.14 19.17
N SER A 338 -18.54 2.67 20.33
CA SER A 338 -17.65 3.22 21.35
C SER A 338 -16.66 4.27 20.82
N GLY A 339 -17.04 5.01 19.78
CA GLY A 339 -16.14 5.97 19.11
C GLY A 339 -14.95 5.34 18.38
N ASP A 340 -14.99 4.02 18.17
CA ASP A 340 -13.96 3.25 17.47
C ASP A 340 -13.98 3.50 15.94
N VAL A 341 -12.99 2.94 15.26
CA VAL A 341 -13.00 2.83 13.80
C VAL A 341 -14.28 2.15 13.32
N LYS A 342 -14.72 2.53 12.12
CA LYS A 342 -15.99 2.09 11.55
C LYS A 342 -16.12 0.57 11.47
N LYS A 343 -17.28 0.08 11.88
CA LYS A 343 -17.65 -1.34 11.96
C LYS A 343 -18.89 -1.64 11.14
N ILE A 344 -19.11 -2.93 10.91
CA ILE A 344 -20.28 -3.47 10.20
C ILE A 344 -20.92 -4.63 10.99
N CYS A 345 -22.25 -4.73 10.93
CA CYS A 345 -23.05 -5.81 11.53
C CYS A 345 -24.18 -6.26 10.59
N PHE A 346 -24.57 -7.53 10.68
CA PHE A 346 -25.48 -8.19 9.74
C PHE A 346 -26.66 -8.86 10.46
N GLU A 347 -27.85 -8.64 9.92
CA GLU A 347 -29.12 -9.26 10.28
C GLU A 347 -29.65 -9.99 9.04
N ASP A 348 -29.64 -11.31 9.07
CA ASP A 348 -30.04 -12.18 7.95
C ASP A 348 -31.55 -12.48 7.95
N ASP A 349 -32.27 -12.15 9.03
CA ASP A 349 -33.72 -12.24 9.11
C ASP A 349 -34.42 -10.89 8.80
N ALA A 350 -35.72 -10.97 8.52
CA ALA A 350 -36.51 -9.80 8.16
C ALA A 350 -36.73 -8.86 9.36
N PRO A 351 -36.27 -7.59 9.32
CA PRO A 351 -36.59 -6.63 10.37
C PRO A 351 -38.09 -6.37 10.40
N TYR A 352 -38.68 -6.25 11.60
CA TYR A 352 -40.12 -6.08 11.76
C TYR A 352 -40.51 -4.78 12.44
N GLN A 353 -41.72 -4.30 12.16
CA GLN A 353 -42.21 -3.02 12.67
C GLN A 353 -42.65 -3.14 14.14
N SER A 354 -42.17 -2.24 14.98
CA SER A 354 -42.53 -2.15 16.40
C SER A 354 -42.58 -0.68 16.87
N SER A 355 -42.68 -0.46 18.16
CA SER A 355 -42.62 0.88 18.76
C SER A 355 -41.89 0.89 20.10
N THR A 356 -41.01 1.86 20.31
CA THR A 356 -40.21 2.05 21.52
C THR A 356 -40.26 3.52 21.92
N GLY A 357 -40.57 3.84 23.17
CA GLY A 357 -40.60 5.24 23.64
C GLY A 357 -41.60 6.15 22.90
N GLY A 358 -42.54 5.58 22.14
CA GLY A 358 -43.42 6.32 21.22
C GLY A 358 -42.89 6.49 19.80
N ALA A 359 -41.60 6.20 19.56
CA ALA A 359 -41.01 6.14 18.23
C ALA A 359 -41.46 4.87 17.49
N GLN A 360 -41.71 4.99 16.19
CA GLN A 360 -41.94 3.84 15.30
C GLN A 360 -40.59 3.31 14.81
N VAL A 361 -40.34 2.01 15.02
CA VAL A 361 -39.01 1.42 14.82
C VAL A 361 -39.06 0.13 13.99
N TRP A 362 -37.98 -0.14 13.28
CA TRP A 362 -37.56 -1.48 12.88
C TRP A 362 -36.95 -2.15 14.10
N TRP A 363 -37.37 -3.38 14.37
CA TRP A 363 -36.83 -4.20 15.44
C TRP A 363 -35.94 -5.28 14.84
N ILE A 364 -34.74 -5.40 15.41
CA ILE A 364 -33.69 -6.36 15.10
C ILE A 364 -33.60 -7.27 16.32
N ASP A 365 -34.03 -8.53 16.22
CA ASP A 365 -34.14 -9.40 17.40
C ASP A 365 -32.76 -9.79 17.94
N ALA A 366 -31.82 -10.11 17.04
CA ALA A 366 -30.42 -10.34 17.32
C ALA A 366 -29.62 -10.31 16.02
N TRP A 367 -28.44 -9.69 16.04
CA TRP A 367 -27.51 -9.74 14.91
C TRP A 367 -26.90 -11.14 14.73
N GLU A 368 -26.77 -11.62 13.49
CA GLU A 368 -25.99 -12.82 13.15
C GLU A 368 -24.49 -12.56 13.32
N LEU A 369 -24.03 -11.39 12.85
CA LEU A 369 -22.63 -10.97 12.87
C LEU A 369 -22.49 -9.52 13.36
N GLY A 370 -21.49 -9.26 14.20
CA GLY A 370 -21.31 -7.95 14.83
C GLY A 370 -22.41 -7.63 15.84
N VAL A 371 -22.38 -6.39 16.33
CA VAL A 371 -23.39 -5.76 17.20
C VAL A 371 -23.28 -4.25 17.07
N THR A 372 -24.17 -3.50 17.72
CA THR A 372 -23.94 -2.07 17.99
C THR A 372 -23.63 -1.81 19.46
N GLU A 373 -22.90 -0.73 19.75
CA GLU A 373 -22.49 -0.31 21.10
C GLU A 373 -22.68 1.22 21.28
N PRO A 374 -22.50 1.82 22.47
CA PRO A 374 -22.67 3.27 22.64
C PRO A 374 -21.91 4.08 21.59
N GLY A 375 -22.45 5.18 21.08
CA GLY A 375 -21.86 5.93 19.95
C GLY A 375 -22.27 5.43 18.55
N SER A 376 -22.82 4.22 18.44
CA SER A 376 -23.44 3.74 17.20
C SER A 376 -24.77 4.45 16.88
N SER A 377 -25.37 5.12 17.87
CA SER A 377 -26.64 5.85 17.73
C SER A 377 -26.64 6.76 16.52
N GLY A 378 -27.70 6.74 15.73
CA GLY A 378 -27.84 7.50 14.49
C GLY A 378 -27.20 6.87 13.25
N SER A 379 -26.46 5.76 13.39
CA SER A 379 -25.96 5.00 12.22
C SER A 379 -27.09 4.49 11.33
N PRO A 380 -26.87 4.41 10.01
CA PRO A 380 -27.87 3.88 9.07
C PRO A 380 -28.11 2.37 9.26
N LEU A 381 -29.36 1.95 9.03
CA LEU A 381 -29.74 0.58 8.72
C LEU A 381 -30.03 0.48 7.23
N PHE A 382 -29.27 -0.35 6.54
CA PHE A 382 -29.47 -0.65 5.12
C PHE A 382 -30.31 -1.91 4.95
N ASN A 383 -31.13 -1.96 3.89
CA ASN A 383 -31.83 -3.19 3.48
C ASN A 383 -30.98 -4.01 2.50
N GLN A 384 -31.52 -5.14 2.03
CA GLN A 384 -30.87 -6.02 1.05
C GLN A 384 -30.54 -5.36 -0.30
N ASP A 385 -31.12 -4.20 -0.58
CA ASP A 385 -30.88 -3.42 -1.81
C ASP A 385 -29.93 -2.23 -1.57
N HIS A 386 -29.20 -2.24 -0.44
CA HIS A 386 -28.21 -1.23 -0.05
C HIS A 386 -28.78 0.18 0.15
N ARG A 387 -30.06 0.28 0.56
CA ARG A 387 -30.74 1.55 0.81
C ARG A 387 -31.05 1.72 2.29
N ILE A 388 -30.89 2.94 2.80
CA ILE A 388 -31.26 3.29 4.17
C ILE A 388 -32.77 3.10 4.37
N ILE A 389 -33.12 2.30 5.38
CA ILE A 389 -34.50 2.08 5.85
C ILE A 389 -34.73 2.61 7.26
N GLY A 390 -33.68 3.07 7.94
CA GLY A 390 -33.77 3.68 9.26
C GLY A 390 -32.41 4.11 9.83
N GLN A 391 -32.43 4.66 11.03
CA GLN A 391 -31.24 5.04 11.78
C GLN A 391 -31.29 4.54 13.23
N LEU A 392 -30.15 4.16 13.81
CA LEU A 392 -30.12 3.49 15.12
C LEU A 392 -30.69 4.42 16.20
N TYR A 393 -31.74 3.97 16.86
CA TYR A 393 -32.27 4.66 18.04
C TYR A 393 -31.66 4.06 19.31
N GLY A 394 -31.57 2.74 19.44
CA GLY A 394 -30.93 2.11 20.59
C GLY A 394 -31.18 0.61 20.67
N GLY A 395 -30.93 0.02 21.84
CA GLY A 395 -31.10 -1.42 22.05
C GLY A 395 -30.32 -1.97 23.23
N ALA A 396 -30.19 -3.29 23.26
CA ALA A 396 -29.45 -4.05 24.27
C ALA A 396 -28.35 -4.94 23.67
N ALA A 397 -28.20 -4.97 22.34
CA ALA A 397 -27.08 -5.64 21.68
C ALA A 397 -25.74 -5.11 22.21
N ALA A 398 -24.81 -6.02 22.47
CA ALA A 398 -23.45 -5.74 22.92
C ALA A 398 -22.58 -6.99 22.74
N CYS A 399 -21.26 -6.84 22.78
CA CYS A 399 -20.38 -8.00 22.79
C CYS A 399 -20.39 -8.74 24.14
N SER A 400 -20.28 -10.06 24.07
CA SER A 400 -20.00 -10.96 25.19
C SER A 400 -18.69 -11.70 24.90
N GLY A 401 -17.57 -11.04 25.16
CA GLY A 401 -16.27 -11.50 24.66
C GLY A 401 -16.18 -11.30 23.14
N SER A 402 -15.86 -12.36 22.40
CA SER A 402 -15.73 -12.34 20.93
C SER A 402 -17.00 -12.71 20.16
N VAL A 403 -18.14 -12.85 20.85
CA VAL A 403 -19.44 -13.15 20.24
C VAL A 403 -20.47 -12.10 20.64
N ASN A 404 -21.56 -11.97 19.89
CA ASN A 404 -22.68 -11.12 20.29
C ASN A 404 -23.42 -11.70 21.51
N ASN A 405 -24.14 -10.86 22.24
CA ASN A 405 -24.94 -11.26 23.40
C ASN A 405 -26.36 -11.74 23.06
N GLY A 406 -26.70 -11.87 21.76
CA GLY A 406 -28.03 -12.27 21.28
C GLY A 406 -29.17 -11.34 21.69
N ALA A 407 -28.87 -10.07 21.96
CA ALA A 407 -29.87 -9.07 22.34
C ALA A 407 -30.19 -8.13 21.17
N TYR A 408 -31.35 -7.48 21.29
CA TYR A 408 -31.98 -6.73 20.22
C TYR A 408 -31.41 -5.32 20.03
N ASP A 409 -31.61 -4.77 18.83
CA ASP A 409 -31.53 -3.35 18.53
C ASP A 409 -32.82 -2.85 17.88
N PHE A 410 -33.01 -1.53 17.85
CA PHE A 410 -34.13 -0.91 17.17
C PHE A 410 -33.72 0.40 16.49
N TYR A 411 -34.23 0.57 15.27
CA TYR A 411 -33.89 1.66 14.37
C TYR A 411 -35.14 2.48 14.06
N GLY A 412 -35.06 3.80 14.15
CA GLY A 412 -36.12 4.69 13.71
C GLY A 412 -36.50 4.45 12.26
N ARG A 413 -37.79 4.26 11.97
CA ARG A 413 -38.23 3.90 10.61
C ARG A 413 -38.18 5.08 9.65
N PHE A 414 -37.45 4.94 8.55
CA PHE A 414 -37.28 6.00 7.56
C PHE A 414 -38.58 6.37 6.83
N ASP A 415 -39.47 5.40 6.57
CA ASP A 415 -40.80 5.68 6.00
C ASP A 415 -41.69 6.53 6.91
N VAL A 416 -41.49 6.44 8.23
CA VAL A 416 -42.13 7.31 9.21
C VAL A 416 -41.45 8.67 9.23
N SER A 417 -40.11 8.70 9.23
CA SER A 417 -39.31 9.93 9.14
C SER A 417 -39.65 10.78 7.91
N TRP A 418 -39.99 10.13 6.79
CA TRP A 418 -40.41 10.75 5.54
C TRP A 418 -41.57 11.74 5.74
N GLY A 419 -42.56 11.33 6.55
CA GLY A 419 -43.73 12.14 6.90
C GLY A 419 -43.49 13.17 8.01
N LEU A 420 -42.33 13.13 8.68
CA LEU A 420 -41.97 14.01 9.80
C LEU A 420 -41.13 15.23 9.38
N GLY A 421 -40.90 15.40 8.07
CA GLY A 421 -40.22 16.57 7.50
C GLY A 421 -39.04 16.22 6.59
N VAL A 422 -38.51 14.99 6.67
CA VAL A 422 -37.34 14.56 5.87
C VAL A 422 -37.58 14.71 4.36
N SER A 423 -38.79 14.38 3.89
CA SER A 423 -39.18 14.49 2.47
C SER A 423 -39.05 15.90 1.89
N GLN A 424 -39.11 16.95 2.71
CA GLN A 424 -38.97 18.34 2.24
C GLN A 424 -37.57 18.64 1.69
N TYR A 425 -36.57 17.87 2.13
CA TYR A 425 -35.17 18.04 1.78
C TYR A 425 -34.69 16.96 0.81
N LEU A 426 -35.15 15.72 0.99
CA LEU A 426 -34.72 14.61 0.14
C LEU A 426 -35.55 14.45 -1.13
N ASP A 427 -36.76 15.01 -1.18
CA ASP A 427 -37.55 15.18 -2.42
C ASP A 427 -38.00 16.65 -2.59
N PRO A 428 -37.07 17.59 -2.83
CA PRO A 428 -37.36 19.01 -2.83
C PRO A 428 -38.29 19.45 -3.97
N ASN A 429 -38.41 18.62 -5.02
CA ASN A 429 -39.30 18.88 -6.16
C ASN A 429 -40.68 18.24 -6.00
N GLY A 430 -40.89 17.43 -4.95
CA GLY A 430 -42.12 16.67 -4.76
C GLY A 430 -42.41 15.71 -5.90
N SER A 431 -41.39 14.99 -6.40
CA SER A 431 -41.54 13.97 -7.43
C SER A 431 -42.43 12.81 -6.97
N GLY A 432 -42.52 12.59 -5.65
CA GLY A 432 -43.18 11.43 -5.06
C GLY A 432 -42.33 10.16 -5.12
N THR A 433 -41.03 10.29 -5.39
CA THR A 433 -40.06 9.18 -5.30
C THR A 433 -40.00 8.69 -3.86
N LEU A 434 -40.19 7.38 -3.66
CA LEU A 434 -40.09 6.74 -2.35
C LEU A 434 -38.87 5.82 -2.21
N VAL A 435 -38.17 5.55 -3.31
CA VAL A 435 -36.97 4.70 -3.35
C VAL A 435 -35.96 5.36 -4.27
N LEU A 436 -34.73 5.53 -3.79
CA LEU A 436 -33.63 6.17 -4.53
C LEU A 436 -32.31 5.48 -4.18
N ASP A 437 -31.46 5.27 -5.18
CA ASP A 437 -30.10 4.72 -5.01
C ASP A 437 -29.09 5.81 -4.60
N GLY A 438 -27.86 5.41 -4.29
CA GLY A 438 -26.80 6.32 -3.87
C GLY A 438 -26.30 7.28 -4.96
N TYR A 439 -25.49 8.25 -4.55
CA TYR A 439 -24.80 9.22 -5.41
C TYR A 439 -23.40 9.54 -4.84
N PRO A 440 -22.34 9.77 -5.65
CA PRO A 440 -22.33 9.83 -7.11
C PRO A 440 -22.19 8.48 -7.80
N THR A 441 -21.73 7.44 -7.09
CA THR A 441 -21.49 6.13 -7.70
C THR A 441 -22.78 5.33 -7.78
N GLY A 442 -23.56 5.33 -6.69
CA GLY A 442 -24.78 4.56 -6.51
C GLY A 442 -24.50 3.06 -6.47
N PHE A 443 -24.96 2.37 -5.42
CA PHE A 443 -25.08 0.92 -5.49
C PHE A 443 -26.14 0.56 -6.53
N ASN A 444 -25.68 0.09 -7.68
CA ASN A 444 -26.53 -0.44 -8.72
C ASN A 444 -26.24 -1.93 -8.82
N PRO A 445 -27.14 -2.83 -8.39
CA PRO A 445 -26.89 -4.26 -8.50
C PRO A 445 -26.70 -4.72 -9.95
N ASP A 446 -27.13 -3.92 -10.93
CA ASP A 446 -26.87 -4.18 -12.35
C ASP A 446 -25.42 -3.89 -12.77
N ASN A 447 -24.63 -3.17 -11.96
CA ASN A 447 -23.23 -2.83 -12.22
C ASN A 447 -22.32 -3.47 -11.15
N GLY A 448 -21.27 -4.15 -11.56
CA GLY A 448 -20.32 -4.80 -10.65
C GLY A 448 -19.47 -5.81 -11.40
N CYS A 449 -18.56 -6.50 -10.72
CA CYS A 449 -17.74 -7.49 -11.40
C CYS A 449 -18.61 -8.64 -11.95
N THR A 450 -18.58 -8.83 -13.27
CA THR A 450 -19.35 -9.89 -13.95
C THR A 450 -18.54 -11.17 -14.19
N ASP A 451 -17.26 -11.18 -13.82
CA ASP A 451 -16.38 -12.34 -13.98
C ASP A 451 -16.57 -13.33 -12.82
N PRO A 452 -17.13 -14.54 -13.04
CA PRO A 452 -17.35 -15.54 -11.99
C PRO A 452 -16.06 -16.15 -11.41
N THR A 453 -14.90 -15.79 -11.96
CA THR A 453 -13.58 -16.20 -11.45
C THR A 453 -12.90 -15.12 -10.61
N ALA A 454 -13.42 -13.89 -10.62
CA ALA A 454 -12.97 -12.82 -9.74
C ALA A 454 -13.38 -13.08 -8.29
N CYS A 455 -12.56 -12.63 -7.35
CA CYS A 455 -12.84 -12.80 -5.94
C CYS A 455 -13.99 -11.90 -5.43
N ASN A 456 -14.28 -10.81 -6.15
CA ASN A 456 -15.41 -9.91 -5.90
C ASN A 456 -16.53 -10.04 -6.94
N TYR A 457 -16.73 -11.24 -7.51
CA TYR A 457 -17.80 -11.52 -8.47
C TYR A 457 -19.17 -11.16 -7.88
N SER A 458 -19.91 -10.28 -8.57
CA SER A 458 -21.29 -9.97 -8.24
C SER A 458 -22.25 -10.78 -9.11
N PRO A 459 -23.00 -11.74 -8.54
CA PRO A 459 -23.94 -12.57 -9.31
C PRO A 459 -25.17 -11.79 -9.80
N GLN A 460 -25.42 -10.58 -9.29
CA GLN A 460 -26.50 -9.71 -9.75
C GLN A 460 -26.06 -8.74 -10.85
N ALA A 461 -24.76 -8.49 -11.00
CA ALA A 461 -24.23 -7.58 -12.02
C ALA A 461 -24.55 -8.07 -13.43
N ILE A 462 -25.15 -7.19 -14.24
CA ILE A 462 -25.39 -7.40 -15.67
C ILE A 462 -24.45 -6.56 -16.55
N ASN A 463 -23.84 -5.53 -15.98
CA ASN A 463 -22.83 -4.68 -16.60
C ASN A 463 -21.54 -4.75 -15.77
N ASP A 464 -20.42 -5.07 -16.43
CA ASP A 464 -19.11 -4.98 -15.82
C ASP A 464 -18.72 -3.52 -15.63
N ASP A 465 -18.47 -3.10 -14.40
CA ASP A 465 -18.00 -1.76 -14.05
C ASP A 465 -16.46 -1.66 -13.98
N GLY A 466 -15.76 -2.76 -14.29
CA GLY A 466 -14.31 -2.86 -14.24
C GLY A 466 -13.75 -3.09 -12.82
N SER A 467 -14.61 -3.37 -11.85
CA SER A 467 -14.19 -3.64 -10.46
C SER A 467 -13.57 -5.02 -10.25
N CYS A 468 -13.59 -5.93 -11.22
CA CYS A 468 -13.10 -7.30 -11.04
C CYS A 468 -11.66 -7.37 -10.51
N THR A 469 -11.50 -7.98 -9.33
CA THR A 469 -10.22 -8.24 -8.68
C THR A 469 -9.94 -9.73 -8.59
N VAL A 470 -8.65 -10.06 -8.44
CA VAL A 470 -8.20 -11.43 -8.15
C VAL A 470 -7.67 -11.46 -6.72
N ASN A 471 -7.74 -12.62 -6.09
CA ASN A 471 -6.98 -12.82 -4.86
C ASN A 471 -5.49 -12.67 -5.18
N ASP A 472 -4.78 -11.97 -4.30
CA ASP A 472 -3.33 -11.96 -4.30
C ASP A 472 -2.78 -13.32 -3.82
N ASP A 473 -1.46 -13.48 -3.77
CA ASP A 473 -0.81 -14.73 -3.36
C ASP A 473 -1.06 -15.04 -1.87
N CYS A 474 -1.48 -14.05 -1.09
CA CYS A 474 -1.91 -14.18 0.31
C CYS A 474 -3.39 -14.55 0.45
N GLY A 475 -4.14 -14.65 -0.66
CA GLY A 475 -5.56 -14.96 -0.64
C GLY A 475 -6.46 -13.76 -0.35
N VAL A 476 -5.94 -12.53 -0.40
CA VAL A 476 -6.67 -11.28 -0.18
C VAL A 476 -7.20 -10.75 -1.51
N CYS A 477 -8.50 -10.49 -1.58
CA CYS A 477 -9.14 -10.01 -2.80
C CYS A 477 -8.66 -8.60 -3.15
N GLY A 478 -8.00 -8.43 -4.31
CA GLY A 478 -7.39 -7.15 -4.70
C GLY A 478 -6.19 -6.72 -3.85
N GLY A 479 -5.60 -7.65 -3.08
CA GLY A 479 -4.45 -7.37 -2.21
C GLY A 479 -3.13 -7.11 -2.95
N ASP A 480 -2.11 -6.69 -2.20
CA ASP A 480 -0.77 -6.33 -2.69
C ASP A 480 0.35 -7.26 -2.17
N ASN A 481 -0.01 -8.44 -1.67
CA ASN A 481 0.87 -9.45 -1.05
C ASN A 481 1.52 -9.05 0.29
N SER A 482 1.20 -7.90 0.89
CA SER A 482 1.86 -7.44 2.13
C SER A 482 1.48 -8.27 3.37
N THR A 483 0.30 -8.88 3.39
CA THR A 483 -0.23 -9.57 4.59
C THR A 483 0.43 -10.92 4.90
N CYS A 484 1.13 -11.50 3.93
CA CYS A 484 1.92 -12.73 4.08
C CYS A 484 3.34 -12.57 3.49
N GLY A 485 3.78 -11.31 3.38
CA GLY A 485 5.11 -10.92 2.91
C GLY A 485 6.15 -11.07 4.01
N GLY A 486 7.28 -11.67 3.69
CA GLY A 486 8.43 -11.82 4.57
C GLY A 486 9.52 -12.63 3.89
N CYS A 487 10.66 -12.85 4.56
CA CYS A 487 11.72 -13.62 3.92
C CYS A 487 11.35 -15.10 3.81
N THR A 488 11.12 -15.60 2.59
CA THR A 488 10.75 -17.00 2.34
C THR A 488 11.95 -17.93 2.15
N ASN A 489 13.18 -17.43 2.15
CA ASN A 489 14.39 -18.22 1.91
C ASN A 489 14.93 -18.86 3.21
N PRO A 490 14.91 -20.20 3.36
CA PRO A 490 15.38 -20.86 4.58
C PRO A 490 16.89 -20.71 4.85
N ALA A 491 17.68 -20.26 3.86
CA ALA A 491 19.10 -19.97 4.02
C ALA A 491 19.37 -18.53 4.49
N ALA A 492 18.35 -17.66 4.51
CA ALA A 492 18.46 -16.34 5.10
C ALA A 492 18.38 -16.43 6.63
N CYS A 493 19.11 -15.56 7.31
CA CYS A 493 19.09 -15.51 8.77
C CYS A 493 17.81 -14.88 9.34
N ASN A 494 17.07 -14.10 8.54
CA ASN A 494 15.75 -13.56 8.89
C ASN A 494 14.59 -14.34 8.23
N TYR A 495 14.81 -15.62 7.89
CA TYR A 495 13.77 -16.49 7.34
C TYR A 495 12.51 -16.51 8.20
N ASP A 496 11.37 -16.26 7.55
CA ASP A 496 10.03 -16.37 8.11
C ASP A 496 9.34 -17.61 7.52
N ALA A 497 8.96 -18.54 8.40
CA ALA A 497 8.30 -19.78 8.01
C ALA A 497 6.80 -19.60 7.70
N GLU A 498 6.20 -18.48 8.11
CA GLU A 498 4.80 -18.13 7.84
C GLU A 498 4.65 -17.27 6.59
N ALA A 499 5.75 -16.68 6.09
CA ALA A 499 5.77 -15.94 4.83
C ALA A 499 5.53 -16.87 3.64
N VAL A 500 4.59 -16.47 2.78
CA VAL A 500 4.27 -17.16 1.52
C VAL A 500 4.84 -16.39 0.33
N VAL A 501 4.98 -15.08 0.47
CA VAL A 501 5.52 -14.18 -0.54
C VAL A 501 6.84 -13.59 -0.05
N ASP A 502 7.88 -13.65 -0.89
CA ASP A 502 9.15 -12.96 -0.63
C ASP A 502 8.96 -11.46 -0.84
N ASP A 503 9.07 -10.69 0.24
CA ASP A 503 9.00 -9.22 0.21
C ASP A 503 10.35 -8.56 -0.13
N GLY A 504 11.38 -9.37 -0.39
CA GLY A 504 12.74 -8.92 -0.66
C GLY A 504 13.52 -8.57 0.61
N SER A 505 12.99 -8.84 1.80
CA SER A 505 13.68 -8.62 3.07
C SER A 505 14.77 -9.65 3.36
N CYS A 506 14.89 -10.74 2.57
CA CYS A 506 15.84 -11.81 2.84
C CYS A 506 17.29 -11.35 2.93
N VAL A 507 17.90 -11.57 4.09
CA VAL A 507 19.31 -11.29 4.37
C VAL A 507 20.12 -12.59 4.27
N ILE A 508 20.79 -12.76 3.13
CA ILE A 508 21.69 -13.89 2.89
C ILE A 508 23.07 -13.58 3.49
N ASN A 509 23.65 -14.53 4.22
CA ASN A 509 24.93 -14.36 4.93
C ASN A 509 24.93 -13.19 5.93
N GLY A 510 23.76 -12.87 6.50
CA GLY A 510 23.65 -11.81 7.48
C GLY A 510 24.30 -12.15 8.82
N VAL A 511 24.62 -11.11 9.57
CA VAL A 511 25.19 -11.20 10.92
C VAL A 511 24.05 -11.03 11.92
N ASN A 512 23.93 -11.97 12.84
CA ASN A 512 23.00 -11.83 13.96
C ASN A 512 23.56 -10.83 14.96
N LEU A 513 22.76 -9.82 15.30
CA LEU A 513 23.04 -8.87 16.36
C LEU A 513 22.24 -9.25 17.60
N THR A 514 22.86 -9.10 18.77
CA THR A 514 22.16 -9.15 20.05
C THR A 514 22.49 -7.89 20.84
N PHE A 515 21.50 -7.01 20.96
CA PHE A 515 21.55 -5.86 21.85
C PHE A 515 21.04 -6.27 23.23
N THR A 516 21.81 -5.94 24.26
CA THR A 516 21.48 -6.18 25.66
C THR A 516 21.54 -4.87 26.43
N LEU A 517 20.45 -4.49 27.07
CA LEU A 517 20.35 -3.31 27.94
C LEU A 517 20.02 -3.76 29.36
N LEU A 518 20.82 -3.35 30.33
CA LEU A 518 20.48 -3.31 31.75
C LEU A 518 20.02 -1.88 32.06
N THR A 519 18.75 -1.74 32.43
CA THR A 519 18.22 -0.44 32.87
C THR A 519 18.79 -0.02 34.23
N ASP A 520 18.75 1.26 34.53
CA ASP A 520 19.10 1.80 35.84
C ASP A 520 17.83 1.95 36.71
N ASN A 521 17.72 2.98 37.58
CA ASN A 521 16.53 3.23 38.37
C ASN A 521 15.41 3.97 37.60
N TYR A 522 15.70 4.54 36.44
CA TYR A 522 14.76 5.24 35.58
C TYR A 522 14.78 4.62 34.18
N PRO A 523 14.23 3.41 34.03
CA PRO A 523 14.18 2.73 32.74
C PRO A 523 13.35 3.48 31.67
N GLY A 524 12.42 4.35 32.09
CA GLY A 524 11.42 4.98 31.22
C GLY A 524 11.94 6.15 30.39
N GLU A 525 13.13 6.62 30.69
CA GLU A 525 13.83 7.66 29.94
C GLU A 525 14.79 7.07 28.89
N THR A 526 15.10 5.77 28.98
CA THR A 526 16.02 5.10 28.05
C THR A 526 15.28 4.54 26.84
N THR A 527 15.62 5.02 25.65
CA THR A 527 15.30 4.36 24.38
C THR A 527 16.57 4.03 23.62
N TRP A 528 16.49 3.15 22.63
CA TRP A 528 17.60 2.94 21.71
C TRP A 528 17.11 2.51 20.34
N SER A 529 17.95 2.73 19.33
CA SER A 529 17.73 2.25 17.98
C SER A 529 19.05 1.85 17.31
N ILE A 530 18.99 0.93 16.36
CA ILE A 530 20.07 0.58 15.45
C ILE A 530 19.61 0.95 14.05
N THR A 531 20.33 1.85 13.39
CA THR A 531 20.02 2.32 12.04
C THR A 531 21.10 1.94 11.04
N ASP A 532 20.73 1.69 9.79
CA ASP A 532 21.69 1.55 8.68
C ASP A 532 22.23 2.91 8.17
N GLY A 533 23.17 2.88 7.22
CA GLY A 533 23.72 4.10 6.60
C GLY A 533 22.73 4.93 5.77
N GLY A 534 21.52 4.42 5.51
CA GLY A 534 20.40 5.14 4.89
C GLY A 534 19.46 5.80 5.89
N GLY A 535 19.63 5.54 7.19
CA GLY A 535 18.76 6.02 8.26
C GLY A 535 17.55 5.13 8.53
N ASN A 536 17.48 3.93 7.93
CA ASN A 536 16.41 2.98 8.21
C ASN A 536 16.64 2.33 9.58
N VAL A 537 15.60 2.25 10.41
CA VAL A 537 15.64 1.59 11.72
C VAL A 537 15.55 0.09 11.51
N ILE A 538 16.56 -0.64 12.00
CA ILE A 538 16.65 -2.11 11.95
C ILE A 538 16.09 -2.72 13.24
N LEU A 539 16.42 -2.12 14.38
CA LEU A 539 15.96 -2.50 15.70
C LEU A 539 15.76 -1.24 16.52
N GLU A 540 14.79 -1.28 17.43
CA GLU A 540 14.62 -0.28 18.45
C GLU A 540 14.02 -0.88 19.71
N GLY A 541 14.13 -0.14 20.81
CA GLY A 541 13.56 -0.55 22.07
C GLY A 541 13.50 0.58 23.08
N GLY A 542 12.77 0.32 24.15
CA GLY A 542 12.40 1.32 25.13
C GLY A 542 11.23 2.20 24.65
N PRO A 543 10.75 3.11 25.49
CA PRO A 543 11.12 3.25 26.90
C PRO A 543 10.74 2.01 27.73
N TYR A 544 11.43 1.80 28.85
CA TYR A 544 11.29 0.59 29.67
C TYR A 544 10.69 0.89 31.05
N ASN A 545 10.03 -0.08 31.68
CA ASN A 545 9.27 0.19 32.91
C ASN A 545 9.82 -0.50 34.16
N SER A 546 10.77 -1.45 34.01
CA SER A 546 11.37 -2.17 35.13
C SER A 546 12.80 -1.70 35.39
N ASN A 547 13.06 -1.30 36.63
CA ASN A 547 14.39 -0.88 37.06
C ASN A 547 15.34 -2.07 37.15
N GLN A 548 16.65 -1.83 36.96
CA GLN A 548 17.69 -2.85 37.12
C GLN A 548 17.39 -4.16 36.37
N THR A 549 16.74 -4.07 35.22
CA THR A 549 16.21 -5.19 34.45
C THR A 549 16.93 -5.29 33.12
N THR A 550 17.25 -6.52 32.72
CA THR A 550 17.92 -6.78 31.45
C THR A 550 16.90 -7.04 30.35
N TYR A 551 16.98 -6.27 29.28
CA TYR A 551 16.25 -6.43 28.04
C TYR A 551 17.21 -6.87 26.94
N THR A 552 16.76 -7.79 26.10
CA THR A 552 17.53 -8.27 24.95
C THR A 552 16.68 -8.16 23.70
N ALA A 553 17.27 -7.63 22.63
CA ALA A 553 16.69 -7.60 21.30
C ALA A 553 17.70 -8.19 20.30
N SER A 554 17.21 -8.79 19.24
CA SER A 554 18.07 -9.38 18.22
C SER A 554 17.46 -9.20 16.83
N ALA A 555 18.33 -8.99 15.85
CA ALA A 555 17.99 -8.91 14.45
C ALA A 555 19.11 -9.52 13.63
N CYS A 556 18.78 -9.95 12.41
CA CYS A 556 19.79 -10.23 11.43
C CYS A 556 19.98 -9.03 10.51
N VAL A 557 21.23 -8.66 10.25
CA VAL A 557 21.58 -7.53 9.40
C VAL A 557 22.55 -7.94 8.29
N ALA A 558 22.51 -7.25 7.17
CA ALA A 558 23.51 -7.42 6.12
C ALA A 558 24.89 -6.93 6.60
N THR A 559 25.95 -7.33 5.91
CA THR A 559 27.28 -6.74 6.12
C THR A 559 27.23 -5.25 5.78
N GLY A 560 27.76 -4.41 6.66
CA GLY A 560 27.64 -2.98 6.52
C GLY A 560 27.90 -2.24 7.83
N CYS A 561 27.84 -0.91 7.77
CA CYS A 561 27.99 -0.06 8.93
C CYS A 561 26.63 0.45 9.40
N TYR A 562 26.48 0.47 10.72
CA TYR A 562 25.26 0.78 11.44
C TYR A 562 25.58 1.73 12.59
N THR A 563 24.55 2.40 13.08
CA THR A 563 24.66 3.31 14.22
C THR A 563 23.70 2.84 15.31
N LEU A 564 24.25 2.47 16.46
CA LEU A 564 23.48 2.30 17.69
C LEU A 564 23.34 3.68 18.35
N THR A 565 22.11 4.09 18.61
CA THR A 565 21.80 5.29 19.37
C THR A 565 21.06 4.86 20.64
N VAL A 566 21.58 5.19 21.82
CA VAL A 566 20.89 5.02 23.11
C VAL A 566 20.55 6.40 23.63
N ASN A 567 19.27 6.73 23.74
CA ASN A 567 18.79 8.02 24.22
C ASN A 567 18.39 7.92 25.67
N ASP A 568 18.61 9.00 26.41
CA ASP A 568 18.12 9.22 27.75
C ASP A 568 17.43 10.60 27.83
N SER A 569 16.11 10.61 28.06
CA SER A 569 15.33 11.86 27.98
C SER A 569 15.57 12.85 29.12
N TYR A 570 16.10 12.40 30.27
CA TYR A 570 16.40 13.26 31.42
C TYR A 570 17.83 13.82 31.38
N GLY A 571 18.72 13.16 30.65
CA GLY A 571 20.06 13.63 30.33
C GLY A 571 21.11 13.30 31.39
N ASP A 572 20.88 12.33 32.26
CA ASP A 572 21.88 11.77 33.17
C ASP A 572 22.39 10.39 32.76
N GLY A 573 21.90 9.86 31.63
CA GLY A 573 22.26 8.59 31.04
C GLY A 573 21.66 7.41 31.82
N LEU A 574 22.27 6.23 31.72
CA LEU A 574 21.87 5.04 32.48
C LEU A 574 22.39 5.07 33.93
N GLN A 575 22.19 6.17 34.66
CA GLN A 575 22.54 6.20 36.08
C GLN A 575 21.81 7.25 36.92
N TYR A 576 21.21 6.77 38.01
CA TYR A 576 20.66 7.61 39.05
C TYR A 576 20.91 7.08 40.46
N GLY A 577 21.25 7.98 41.38
CA GLY A 577 21.35 7.67 42.81
C GLY A 577 22.44 6.63 43.17
N GLY A 578 23.44 6.45 42.30
CA GLY A 578 24.51 5.46 42.45
C GLY A 578 24.16 4.05 41.92
N VAL A 579 22.97 3.89 41.33
CA VAL A 579 22.59 2.71 40.55
C VAL A 579 22.91 3.00 39.09
N VAL A 580 23.60 2.07 38.44
CA VAL A 580 24.15 2.25 37.09
C VAL A 580 23.68 1.09 36.23
N GLY A 581 22.96 1.40 35.15
CA GLY A 581 22.61 0.46 34.09
C GLY A 581 23.82 0.14 33.20
N ASN A 582 23.58 -0.54 32.09
CA ASN A 582 24.61 -0.85 31.10
C ASN A 582 23.98 -1.18 29.75
N TYR A 583 24.71 -1.05 28.66
CA TYR A 583 24.31 -1.68 27.40
C TYR A 583 25.50 -2.32 26.70
N THR A 584 25.22 -3.34 25.90
CA THR A 584 26.19 -4.06 25.09
C THR A 584 25.51 -4.58 23.84
N LEU A 585 26.14 -4.40 22.70
CA LEU A 585 25.78 -4.96 21.41
C LEU A 585 26.85 -5.95 20.98
N VAL A 586 26.45 -7.18 20.68
CA VAL A 586 27.35 -8.23 20.19
C VAL A 586 26.89 -8.78 18.85
N ASP A 587 27.82 -9.31 18.07
CA ASP A 587 27.51 -10.15 16.91
C ASP A 587 27.24 -11.62 17.32
N GLY A 588 26.92 -12.46 16.33
CA GLY A 588 26.64 -13.88 16.50
C GLY A 588 27.81 -14.72 17.01
N ASP A 589 29.05 -14.23 16.91
CA ASP A 589 30.26 -14.86 17.45
C ASP A 589 30.61 -14.34 18.85
N GLY A 590 29.84 -13.39 19.37
CA GLY A 590 30.04 -12.75 20.66
C GLY A 590 31.11 -11.66 20.65
N GLN A 591 31.53 -11.16 19.47
CA GLN A 591 32.34 -9.94 19.38
C GLN A 591 31.50 -8.75 19.84
N VAL A 592 32.04 -7.94 20.75
CA VAL A 592 31.39 -6.70 21.19
C VAL A 592 31.57 -5.63 20.12
N LEU A 593 30.46 -5.20 19.52
CA LEU A 593 30.42 -4.18 18.47
C LEU A 593 30.24 -2.78 19.06
N ALA A 594 29.41 -2.66 20.10
CA ALA A 594 29.21 -1.43 20.85
C ALA A 594 28.97 -1.75 22.33
N GLN A 595 29.45 -0.89 23.23
CA GLN A 595 29.24 -1.06 24.68
C GLN A 595 29.42 0.26 25.40
N MET A 596 28.78 0.40 26.56
CA MET A 596 28.91 1.59 27.39
C MET A 596 30.35 1.76 27.94
N ILE A 597 31.00 2.90 27.66
CA ILE A 597 32.44 3.10 27.95
C ILE A 597 32.73 3.80 29.31
N ALA A 598 31.77 4.50 29.95
CA ALA A 598 31.99 5.16 31.25
C ALA A 598 30.71 5.40 32.09
N SER A 599 30.83 5.19 33.42
CA SER A 599 29.97 5.60 34.57
C SER A 599 28.42 5.57 34.48
N GLY A 600 27.81 5.18 33.37
CA GLY A 600 26.38 5.31 33.10
C GLY A 600 25.98 6.66 32.52
N ASN A 601 26.73 7.73 32.83
CA ASN A 601 26.35 9.09 32.44
C ASN A 601 26.91 9.47 31.07
N PHE A 602 26.07 9.37 30.05
CA PHE A 602 26.35 9.83 28.69
C PHE A 602 25.56 11.09 28.32
N GLY A 603 24.91 11.75 29.27
CA GLY A 603 24.00 12.85 28.96
C GLY A 603 22.71 12.31 28.33
N SER A 604 22.16 13.04 27.36
CA SER A 604 20.89 12.66 26.72
C SER A 604 21.02 11.60 25.62
N GLN A 605 22.24 11.25 25.21
CA GLN A 605 22.45 10.33 24.10
C GLN A 605 23.87 9.74 24.10
N ALA A 606 23.96 8.43 23.91
CA ALA A 606 25.16 7.74 23.46
C ALA A 606 24.97 7.28 22.01
N VAL A 607 25.96 7.51 21.17
CA VAL A 607 25.96 7.09 19.76
C VAL A 607 27.22 6.26 19.53
N ASP A 608 27.02 5.03 19.09
CA ASP A 608 28.07 4.07 18.78
C ASP A 608 27.94 3.63 17.32
N ASP A 609 28.86 4.08 16.48
CA ASP A 609 28.98 3.59 15.11
C ASP A 609 29.78 2.28 15.09
N PHE A 610 29.25 1.26 14.44
CA PHE A 610 29.90 -0.03 14.30
C PHE A 610 29.70 -0.59 12.89
N CYS A 611 30.59 -1.49 12.48
CA CYS A 611 30.42 -2.22 11.22
C CYS A 611 30.42 -3.70 11.52
N VAL A 612 29.56 -4.43 10.82
CA VAL A 612 29.52 -5.88 10.81
C VAL A 612 30.10 -6.38 9.50
N GLU A 613 31.08 -7.25 9.63
CA GLU A 613 31.67 -7.99 8.52
C GLU A 613 31.17 -9.44 8.63
N ALA A 614 30.99 -10.13 7.51
CA ALA A 614 30.61 -11.54 7.54
C ALA A 614 31.72 -12.33 8.25
N THR A 615 31.43 -12.91 9.40
CA THR A 615 32.40 -13.74 10.12
C THR A 615 32.39 -15.15 9.54
N GLY A 616 33.33 -15.38 8.63
CA GLY A 616 33.55 -16.71 8.05
C GLY A 616 34.56 -16.63 6.94
N SER A 617 35.84 -16.86 7.28
CA SER A 617 37.01 -16.87 6.40
C SER A 617 36.67 -17.13 4.93
N ASP A 618 36.68 -16.09 4.11
CA ASP A 618 36.82 -16.26 2.67
C ASP A 618 38.10 -17.08 2.46
N ILE A 619 37.95 -18.31 1.98
CA ILE A 619 39.05 -19.12 1.47
C ILE A 619 39.00 -18.91 -0.04
N PRO A 620 39.82 -18.00 -0.60
CA PRO A 620 39.79 -17.71 -2.02
C PRO A 620 40.31 -18.92 -2.80
N GLY A 621 39.57 -19.37 -3.80
CA GLY A 621 39.95 -20.47 -4.67
C GLY A 621 38.82 -20.89 -5.60
N CYS A 622 39.11 -21.74 -6.57
CA CYS A 622 38.08 -22.18 -7.52
C CYS A 622 36.99 -23.01 -6.83
N THR A 623 35.74 -22.52 -6.89
CA THR A 623 34.57 -23.18 -6.29
C THR A 623 33.83 -24.13 -7.24
N ASP A 624 34.18 -24.15 -8.53
CA ASP A 624 33.56 -25.04 -9.53
C ASP A 624 34.15 -26.46 -9.45
N SER A 625 33.33 -27.42 -9.02
CA SER A 625 33.68 -28.85 -8.91
C SER A 625 34.12 -29.52 -10.21
N THR A 626 33.90 -28.88 -11.37
CA THR A 626 34.29 -29.39 -12.69
C THR A 626 35.65 -28.84 -13.17
N ALA A 627 36.22 -27.86 -12.46
CA ALA A 627 37.52 -27.28 -12.77
C ALA A 627 38.68 -28.16 -12.27
N CYS A 628 39.81 -28.09 -12.97
CA CYS A 628 41.04 -28.83 -12.67
C CYS A 628 41.71 -28.44 -11.36
N ASN A 629 41.48 -27.22 -10.88
CA ASN A 629 41.99 -26.70 -9.62
C ASN A 629 40.87 -26.41 -8.61
N TYR A 630 39.74 -27.12 -8.69
CA TYR A 630 38.68 -27.07 -7.69
C TYR A 630 39.25 -27.26 -6.28
N ALA A 631 38.91 -26.34 -5.39
CA ALA A 631 39.26 -26.38 -3.98
C ALA A 631 37.99 -26.61 -3.16
N SER A 632 37.87 -27.77 -2.52
CA SER A 632 36.67 -28.15 -1.77
C SER A 632 36.42 -27.34 -0.50
N ASP A 633 37.44 -26.61 -0.03
CA ASP A 633 37.41 -25.70 1.10
C ASP A 633 37.28 -24.23 0.68
N ALA A 634 37.31 -23.91 -0.62
CA ALA A 634 37.10 -22.55 -1.07
C ALA A 634 35.63 -22.12 -0.87
N THR A 635 35.46 -20.97 -0.24
CA THR A 635 34.15 -20.36 0.04
C THR A 635 33.84 -19.18 -0.90
N THR A 636 34.86 -18.65 -1.58
CA THR A 636 34.76 -17.49 -2.47
C THR A 636 35.58 -17.72 -3.74
N ASP A 637 34.95 -17.61 -4.91
CA ASP A 637 35.62 -17.75 -6.21
C ASP A 637 36.52 -16.54 -6.47
N ASP A 638 37.82 -16.78 -6.58
CA ASP A 638 38.83 -15.77 -6.86
C ASP A 638 39.15 -15.62 -8.35
N GLY A 639 38.38 -16.30 -9.21
CA GLY A 639 38.58 -16.32 -10.66
C GLY A 639 39.78 -17.19 -11.09
N SER A 640 40.32 -18.02 -10.21
CA SER A 640 41.45 -18.90 -10.51
C SER A 640 41.06 -20.19 -11.24
N CYS A 641 39.77 -20.46 -11.50
CA CYS A 641 39.32 -21.71 -12.13
C CYS A 641 39.99 -21.96 -13.49
N THR A 642 40.57 -23.15 -13.62
CA THR A 642 41.19 -23.69 -14.83
C THR A 642 40.43 -24.94 -15.26
N TYR A 643 40.03 -25.02 -16.52
CA TYR A 643 39.24 -26.14 -17.04
C TYR A 643 40.09 -27.07 -17.90
N GLY A 644 39.70 -28.34 -17.95
CA GLY A 644 40.44 -29.37 -18.68
C GLY A 644 40.43 -29.12 -20.19
N LEU A 645 41.51 -29.53 -20.86
CA LEU A 645 41.60 -29.51 -22.32
C LEU A 645 40.84 -30.70 -22.90
N ALA A 646 40.08 -30.46 -23.96
CA ALA A 646 39.44 -31.50 -24.76
C ALA A 646 40.52 -32.33 -25.49
N TYR A 647 40.42 -33.65 -25.43
CA TYR A 647 41.23 -34.56 -26.24
C TYR A 647 40.32 -35.54 -26.98
N PHE A 648 40.81 -36.04 -28.11
CA PHE A 648 40.07 -36.83 -29.08
C PHE A 648 40.83 -38.12 -29.40
N LEU A 649 40.13 -39.24 -29.55
CA LEU A 649 40.74 -40.52 -29.91
C LEU A 649 41.31 -40.46 -31.33
N ASP A 650 42.58 -40.79 -31.49
CA ASP A 650 43.29 -40.86 -32.78
C ASP A 650 43.41 -42.35 -33.16
N SER A 651 42.40 -42.85 -33.87
CA SER A 651 42.20 -44.29 -34.07
C SER A 651 43.10 -44.89 -35.14
N ASP A 652 43.45 -44.13 -36.17
CA ASP A 652 44.33 -44.56 -37.26
C ASP A 652 45.73 -43.96 -37.21
N SER A 653 46.01 -43.12 -36.19
CA SER A 653 47.31 -42.58 -35.84
C SER A 653 47.87 -41.57 -36.84
N ASP A 654 47.02 -40.74 -37.45
CA ASP A 654 47.44 -39.66 -38.34
C ASP A 654 47.68 -38.30 -37.64
N GLY A 655 47.30 -38.21 -36.36
CA GLY A 655 47.52 -37.03 -35.52
C GLY A 655 46.30 -36.10 -35.40
N VAL A 656 45.16 -36.43 -36.03
CA VAL A 656 43.87 -35.76 -35.85
C VAL A 656 42.90 -36.76 -35.22
N GLY A 657 42.16 -36.32 -34.22
CA GLY A 657 41.17 -37.16 -33.56
C GLY A 657 39.77 -36.94 -34.13
N GLY A 658 38.93 -37.96 -33.97
CA GLY A 658 37.54 -37.93 -34.38
C GLY A 658 36.63 -37.12 -33.46
N VAL A 659 35.39 -37.59 -33.32
CA VAL A 659 34.35 -36.92 -32.51
C VAL A 659 34.24 -37.42 -31.06
N GLU A 660 34.96 -38.50 -30.72
CA GLU A 660 34.95 -39.05 -29.36
C GLU A 660 35.84 -38.18 -28.44
N MET A 661 35.21 -37.44 -27.53
CA MET A 661 35.86 -36.44 -26.67
C MET A 661 35.97 -36.92 -25.21
N GLY A 662 37.15 -36.73 -24.62
CA GLY A 662 37.35 -36.68 -23.17
C GLY A 662 37.95 -35.35 -22.73
N THR A 663 37.99 -35.08 -21.43
CA THR A 663 38.64 -33.89 -20.85
C THR A 663 39.79 -34.30 -19.95
N THR A 664 40.92 -33.59 -20.03
CA THR A 664 42.08 -33.84 -19.18
C THR A 664 42.64 -32.55 -18.60
N CYS A 665 43.05 -32.61 -17.34
CA CYS A 665 43.77 -31.53 -16.65
C CYS A 665 45.29 -31.59 -16.88
N LEU A 666 45.76 -32.54 -17.71
CA LEU A 666 47.16 -32.72 -18.03
C LEU A 666 47.52 -31.98 -19.32
N SER A 667 48.76 -31.52 -19.42
CA SER A 667 49.30 -30.87 -20.63
C SER A 667 49.63 -31.83 -21.77
N VAL A 668 49.35 -33.11 -21.60
CA VAL A 668 49.56 -34.18 -22.58
C VAL A 668 48.29 -35.03 -22.63
N PRO A 669 47.75 -35.34 -23.82
CA PRO A 669 46.56 -36.17 -23.93
C PRO A 669 46.90 -37.62 -23.49
N PRO A 670 45.91 -38.40 -23.03
CA PRO A 670 46.11 -39.82 -22.77
C PRO A 670 46.68 -40.56 -24.00
N ALA A 671 47.40 -41.66 -23.78
CA ALA A 671 47.94 -42.44 -24.89
C ALA A 671 46.85 -42.84 -25.90
N GLY A 672 47.14 -42.69 -27.19
CA GLY A 672 46.18 -42.93 -28.28
C GLY A 672 45.21 -41.77 -28.55
N HIS A 673 45.39 -40.60 -27.94
CA HIS A 673 44.56 -39.43 -28.14
C HIS A 673 45.39 -38.20 -28.52
N VAL A 674 44.75 -37.22 -29.16
CA VAL A 674 45.34 -35.94 -29.57
C VAL A 674 44.44 -34.77 -29.18
N PHE A 675 44.97 -33.55 -29.17
CA PHE A 675 44.17 -32.35 -28.88
C PHE A 675 43.49 -31.75 -30.12
N LEU A 676 43.92 -32.16 -31.31
CA LEU A 676 43.37 -31.67 -32.57
C LEU A 676 42.20 -32.55 -32.99
N SER A 677 41.00 -31.97 -33.12
CA SER A 677 39.80 -32.66 -33.61
C SER A 677 39.55 -32.39 -35.09
N GLY A 678 38.72 -33.22 -35.70
CA GLY A 678 38.10 -32.92 -37.01
C GLY A 678 38.46 -33.92 -38.09
N ASP A 679 38.93 -35.11 -37.72
CA ASP A 679 39.11 -36.22 -38.65
C ASP A 679 37.76 -36.58 -39.29
N CYS A 680 37.73 -36.61 -40.62
CA CYS A 680 36.52 -36.97 -41.37
C CYS A 680 36.39 -38.48 -41.60
N ASN A 681 37.44 -39.26 -41.31
CA ASN A 681 37.40 -40.71 -41.33
C ASN A 681 38.46 -41.34 -40.40
N ASP A 682 38.10 -41.50 -39.12
CA ASP A 682 38.88 -42.13 -38.03
C ASP A 682 39.40 -43.57 -38.29
N ALA A 683 39.14 -44.15 -39.45
CA ALA A 683 39.63 -45.47 -39.85
C ALA A 683 40.62 -45.42 -41.01
N ASN A 684 40.94 -44.23 -41.55
CA ASN A 684 41.81 -44.06 -42.70
C ASN A 684 42.73 -42.84 -42.58
N SER A 685 44.00 -43.12 -42.25
CA SER A 685 45.06 -42.14 -41.99
C SER A 685 45.46 -41.27 -43.20
N THR A 686 44.73 -41.33 -44.30
CA THR A 686 44.89 -40.47 -45.49
C THR A 686 43.72 -39.51 -45.67
N MET A 687 42.73 -39.51 -44.77
CA MET A 687 41.52 -38.72 -44.85
C MET A 687 41.35 -37.84 -43.62
N TYR A 688 42.09 -36.74 -43.57
CA TYR A 688 42.11 -35.82 -42.44
C TYR A 688 42.21 -34.38 -42.93
N PRO A 689 41.85 -33.38 -42.10
CA PRO A 689 41.95 -31.97 -42.45
C PRO A 689 43.33 -31.59 -43.03
N GLY A 690 43.35 -31.21 -44.32
CA GLY A 690 44.58 -30.82 -45.02
C GLY A 690 45.43 -31.98 -45.56
N ALA A 691 44.88 -33.19 -45.68
CA ALA A 691 45.56 -34.30 -46.36
C ALA A 691 45.86 -33.98 -47.85
N PRO A 692 46.93 -34.53 -48.44
CA PRO A 692 47.21 -34.38 -49.88
C PRO A 692 46.19 -35.12 -50.75
N GLY A 693 45.76 -34.54 -51.89
CA GLY A 693 44.75 -35.14 -52.77
C GLY A 693 45.12 -36.52 -53.32
N THR A 694 44.14 -37.43 -53.36
CA THR A 694 44.31 -38.84 -53.76
C THR A 694 43.97 -39.13 -55.23
N GLY A 695 43.34 -38.18 -55.95
CA GLY A 695 42.85 -38.35 -57.32
C GLY A 695 41.73 -39.40 -57.47
N ALA A 696 41.06 -39.78 -56.38
CA ALA A 696 40.07 -40.86 -56.34
C ALA A 696 38.61 -40.36 -56.39
N GLY A 697 38.39 -39.09 -56.71
CA GLY A 697 37.07 -38.47 -56.73
C GLY A 697 36.45 -38.32 -55.34
N VAL A 698 37.26 -38.31 -54.28
CA VAL A 698 36.81 -38.16 -52.88
C VAL A 698 37.54 -36.99 -52.23
N ASP A 699 36.80 -36.18 -51.47
CA ASP A 699 37.35 -35.16 -50.58
C ASP A 699 38.06 -35.89 -49.43
N ASN A 700 39.39 -35.92 -49.49
CA ASN A 700 40.19 -36.57 -48.46
C ASN A 700 40.86 -35.56 -47.53
N ASN A 701 40.77 -34.27 -47.82
CA ASN A 701 41.29 -33.22 -46.96
C ASN A 701 40.23 -32.58 -46.05
N CYS A 702 39.01 -33.12 -46.08
CA CYS A 702 37.87 -32.76 -45.24
C CYS A 702 37.43 -31.29 -45.38
N ASN A 703 37.69 -30.64 -46.52
CA ASN A 703 37.34 -29.23 -46.73
C ASN A 703 35.93 -29.04 -47.32
N GLY A 704 35.24 -30.14 -47.65
CA GLY A 704 33.91 -30.19 -48.22
C GLY A 704 33.85 -30.06 -49.74
N LEU A 705 35.00 -30.06 -50.43
CA LEU A 705 35.14 -29.89 -51.87
C LEU A 705 36.06 -30.98 -52.43
N ILE A 706 35.81 -31.42 -53.66
CA ILE A 706 36.75 -32.24 -54.42
C ILE A 706 37.61 -31.28 -55.23
N ASP A 707 38.84 -31.07 -54.78
CA ASP A 707 39.82 -30.21 -55.42
C ASP A 707 40.42 -30.86 -56.66
N ALA A 708 41.20 -30.10 -57.44
CA ALA A 708 41.75 -30.58 -58.71
C ALA A 708 42.73 -31.76 -58.54
N ASP A 709 43.38 -31.88 -57.37
CA ASP A 709 44.20 -33.02 -56.98
C ASP A 709 43.40 -34.20 -56.41
N GLU A 710 42.08 -34.05 -56.29
CA GLU A 710 41.14 -35.08 -55.84
C GLU A 710 40.20 -35.59 -56.95
N ALA A 711 39.95 -34.83 -58.02
CA ALA A 711 38.97 -35.14 -59.08
C ALA A 711 39.33 -36.30 -60.06
N GLU A 712 38.30 -37.01 -60.57
CA GLU A 712 38.40 -38.13 -61.53
C GLU A 712 38.33 -37.65 -63.01
N GLN A 713 39.09 -38.23 -63.95
CA GLN A 713 39.19 -37.76 -65.36
C GLN A 713 38.15 -38.41 -66.32
N ASN A 714 37.47 -37.60 -67.17
CA ASN A 714 36.32 -38.00 -68.04
C ASN A 714 36.71 -38.84 -69.30
N PRO A 715 36.05 -39.99 -69.59
CA PRO A 715 36.47 -40.95 -70.63
C PRO A 715 35.89 -40.84 -72.07
N CYS A 716 35.00 -39.90 -72.43
CA CYS A 716 34.41 -39.80 -73.80
C CYS A 716 34.41 -38.35 -74.35
N PRO A 717 35.37 -37.96 -75.21
CA PRO A 717 35.42 -36.61 -75.81
C PRO A 717 34.52 -36.39 -77.03
N GLU A 718 34.08 -37.45 -77.71
CA GLU A 718 33.32 -37.38 -78.97
C GLU A 718 31.81 -37.05 -78.78
N ASP A 719 31.26 -37.22 -77.58
CA ASP A 719 29.92 -36.73 -77.21
C ASP A 719 30.01 -35.25 -76.80
N VAL A 720 30.13 -34.39 -77.80
CA VAL A 720 30.37 -32.95 -77.58
C VAL A 720 29.15 -32.21 -77.04
N ASN A 721 27.95 -32.79 -77.18
CA ASN A 721 26.74 -32.19 -76.66
C ASN A 721 26.38 -32.71 -75.25
N GLY A 722 26.99 -33.82 -74.82
CA GLY A 722 26.88 -34.39 -73.49
C GLY A 722 25.55 -35.12 -73.25
N ASP A 723 24.90 -35.62 -74.29
CA ASP A 723 23.63 -36.35 -74.19
C ASP A 723 23.78 -37.86 -73.97
N GLY A 724 25.03 -38.34 -73.89
CA GLY A 724 25.38 -39.75 -73.72
C GLY A 724 25.37 -40.54 -75.02
N SER A 725 25.28 -39.91 -76.19
CA SER A 725 25.28 -40.62 -77.46
C SER A 725 25.97 -39.86 -78.58
N ILE A 726 26.87 -40.53 -79.31
CA ILE A 726 27.57 -39.88 -80.44
C ILE A 726 26.67 -39.95 -81.67
N SER A 727 25.84 -38.93 -81.84
CA SER A 727 24.73 -38.91 -82.78
C SER A 727 24.89 -37.87 -83.89
N VAL A 728 23.89 -37.76 -84.78
CA VAL A 728 23.86 -36.71 -85.81
C VAL A 728 23.92 -35.32 -85.16
N ALA A 729 23.40 -35.16 -83.93
CA ALA A 729 23.44 -33.90 -83.22
C ALA A 729 24.89 -33.45 -82.97
N ASP A 730 25.78 -34.37 -82.62
CA ASP A 730 27.19 -34.13 -82.33
C ASP A 730 27.96 -33.79 -83.61
N VAL A 731 27.67 -34.51 -84.71
CA VAL A 731 28.21 -34.16 -86.03
C VAL A 731 27.80 -32.75 -86.44
N LEU A 732 26.54 -32.37 -86.19
CA LEU A 732 26.04 -31.03 -86.50
C LEU A 732 26.67 -29.96 -85.60
N ALA A 733 26.91 -30.28 -84.33
CA ALA A 733 27.60 -29.39 -83.39
C ALA A 733 29.02 -29.10 -83.84
N VAL A 734 29.81 -30.13 -84.19
CA VAL A 734 31.16 -29.96 -84.74
C VAL A 734 31.13 -29.22 -86.09
N LEU A 735 30.17 -29.53 -86.98
CA LEU A 735 30.03 -28.83 -88.25
C LEU A 735 29.67 -27.35 -88.09
N SER A 736 28.98 -26.97 -87.01
CA SER A 736 28.60 -25.58 -86.77
C SER A 736 29.80 -24.67 -86.54
N GLU A 737 30.92 -25.22 -86.05
CA GLU A 737 32.19 -24.52 -85.86
C GLU A 737 33.25 -24.91 -86.91
N PHE A 738 32.89 -25.61 -87.99
CA PHE A 738 33.85 -26.06 -88.98
C PHE A 738 34.64 -24.92 -89.63
N GLY A 739 35.96 -24.99 -89.54
CA GLY A 739 36.88 -23.94 -89.97
C GLY A 739 37.33 -23.01 -88.84
N CYS A 740 36.91 -23.25 -87.59
CA CYS A 740 37.43 -22.56 -86.42
C CYS A 740 38.92 -22.92 -86.19
N THR A 741 39.74 -21.92 -85.87
CA THR A 741 41.21 -22.05 -85.72
C THR A 741 41.76 -21.47 -84.41
N SER A 742 40.88 -21.09 -83.48
CA SER A 742 41.27 -20.64 -82.13
C SER A 742 40.06 -20.64 -81.20
N SER A 743 40.24 -21.16 -79.98
CA SER A 743 39.21 -21.19 -78.92
C SER A 743 37.91 -21.87 -79.34
N CYS A 744 38.03 -22.96 -80.10
CA CYS A 744 36.91 -23.72 -80.59
C CYS A 744 36.37 -24.62 -79.49
N THR A 745 35.05 -24.66 -79.32
CA THR A 745 34.41 -25.42 -78.24
C THR A 745 34.02 -26.83 -78.67
N MET A 746 33.94 -27.05 -79.99
CA MET A 746 33.60 -28.34 -80.60
C MET A 746 34.85 -29.09 -81.11
N ASP A 747 36.00 -28.87 -80.46
CA ASP A 747 37.28 -29.52 -80.73
C ASP A 747 37.36 -30.86 -79.99
N VAL A 748 37.07 -31.92 -80.75
CA VAL A 748 36.97 -33.29 -80.22
C VAL A 748 38.36 -33.85 -79.87
N ASN A 749 39.40 -33.45 -80.59
CA ASN A 749 40.72 -34.06 -80.46
C ASN A 749 41.68 -33.25 -79.55
N GLY A 750 41.29 -32.04 -79.15
CA GLY A 750 42.02 -31.18 -78.21
C GLY A 750 43.15 -30.37 -78.85
N ASP A 751 43.23 -30.27 -80.19
CA ASP A 751 44.27 -29.50 -80.91
C ASP A 751 43.97 -28.00 -81.10
N ASN A 752 42.83 -27.55 -80.57
CA ASN A 752 42.22 -26.22 -80.62
C ASN A 752 41.74 -25.74 -82.00
N ASN A 753 41.61 -26.63 -82.98
CA ASN A 753 41.00 -26.32 -84.28
C ASN A 753 39.80 -27.23 -84.53
N VAL A 754 38.79 -26.74 -85.25
CA VAL A 754 37.68 -27.58 -85.72
C VAL A 754 37.77 -27.74 -87.22
N ASN A 755 38.26 -28.89 -87.64
CA ASN A 755 38.51 -29.22 -89.03
C ASN A 755 38.10 -30.65 -89.37
N VAL A 756 38.57 -31.15 -90.51
CA VAL A 756 38.20 -32.50 -90.99
C VAL A 756 38.61 -33.58 -89.97
N SER A 757 39.70 -33.38 -89.23
CA SER A 757 40.17 -34.32 -88.21
C SER A 757 39.13 -34.56 -87.11
N ASP A 758 38.50 -33.49 -86.61
CA ASP A 758 37.50 -33.55 -85.53
C ASP A 758 36.22 -34.24 -85.98
N ILE A 759 35.77 -33.91 -87.19
CA ILE A 759 34.64 -34.60 -87.80
C ILE A 759 34.96 -36.08 -88.02
N LEU A 760 36.19 -36.42 -88.42
CA LEU A 760 36.59 -37.82 -88.60
C LEU A 760 36.71 -38.57 -87.27
N ALA A 761 37.20 -37.93 -86.21
CA ALA A 761 37.29 -38.51 -84.86
C ALA A 761 35.89 -38.83 -84.33
N LEU A 762 34.98 -37.86 -84.43
CA LEU A 762 33.58 -38.05 -84.05
C LEU A 762 32.88 -39.09 -84.92
N LEU A 763 33.07 -39.05 -86.25
CA LEU A 763 32.48 -40.04 -87.16
C LEU A 763 33.02 -41.46 -86.95
N ALA A 764 34.25 -41.61 -86.47
CA ALA A 764 34.82 -42.93 -86.16
C ALA A 764 34.12 -43.60 -84.97
N ALA A 765 33.60 -42.79 -84.05
CA ALA A 765 32.85 -43.25 -82.88
C ALA A 765 31.32 -43.10 -83.06
N PHE A 766 30.85 -42.67 -84.23
CA PHE A 766 29.44 -42.37 -84.48
C PHE A 766 28.53 -43.58 -84.28
N GLY A 767 27.51 -43.40 -83.45
CA GLY A 767 26.55 -44.41 -83.04
C GLY A 767 27.02 -45.29 -81.87
N GLN A 768 28.14 -44.97 -81.22
CA GLN A 768 28.51 -45.52 -79.90
C GLN A 768 27.80 -44.73 -78.79
N ASP A 769 27.45 -45.42 -77.72
CA ASP A 769 26.97 -44.80 -76.49
C ASP A 769 28.16 -44.40 -75.61
N CYS A 770 28.04 -43.23 -74.97
CA CYS A 770 28.87 -42.75 -73.88
C CYS A 770 28.02 -42.75 -72.58
#